data_AF-A0A094BJI2-F1
#
_entry.id   AF-A0A094BJI2-F1
#
_cell.length_a   1.000
_cell.length_b   1.000
_cell.length_c   1.000
_cell.angle_alpha   90.00
_cell.angle_beta   90.00
_cell.angle_gamma   90.00
#
_symmetry.space_group_name_H-M   'P 1'
#
loop_
_entity.id
_entity.type
_entity.pdbx_description
1 polymer ?
#
loop_
_entity_poly.entity_id
_entity_poly.type
_entity_poly.pdbx_seq_one_letter_code
_entity_poly.pdbx_strand_id
1 'polypeptide(L)'
;MGKTRKEIDAEWEVHKSEIETLFLKEKKTRDEVMEIMKNTHGKSQYIRKLQQWNFKKNSTNEMWKFVARRLEKRKLEGKDSETRINGDLIATKKLKHEISRYATFSYHQELNEAPSPATPGGVDIRTPQDETAGLVEYSHIPWYDFERSVESQFDFFRSIQLDQPSIYSLNPRQSPNWSFSSPIDLFPAASPSLDIFTVQTGFQGAGSSHQSSGIPSYLWTDQPTQDSNIPIQSEGNPLMSPATQPLGSEVRSFFAEIIGEDVDPDSPEYLSKVASELNDVLIECEEGELVRNVKKMVGPSILESSFQLLRYSVYLSSNNLLSTRHTDKLLQWVVESKQFSIIDRLIKMKKSSTEVFASNLFVSAVRKQYVDIVRAFIAFGINVNVPGGGKDDKSTALYEAAANRDIGLVRILLDARADPNRLSPNQRISPLQEAVAQGYGSRYSMLLQARAHVDVSWEKDDLELCHMLLKAGADVNVAPDGNFISSTILLSAVRQRNSKLVAMLLDWKAHVNQMTKTSMTALQGAAKCNNIAIAQLLLDAGADVDAPAGKNYKTFRIDGAEYEYFEHLISPIQYAAFHNNTEMVQIFLDAGADVEGYLPTEEEFPKHFYDSIHEYSTETPLQWAVRHQNTVLVRLLLLAGANIDGLGYGPTPLQIAAERGSIKLVNLLLKKHASINADPRGIYGKTALQAATESRDYNLVKILIDAGADVNAQAGPDRGRTALQEAVFSGNIKLVELLIGYGADVNAEPSPVKGQTCLQAAARTGSCEMIQILLKHGANINAPAASEGGRTALQAALKKNRIPAVERLLEAGADINAAPCKSDGLTALFASVKCRNLGFVERLLLTANPNRETSRESPLVKAAELGSTDIVQRLIQADANVNYDRQAEYYPRTALEAAIKKGNLQMVHDLLAAGADIDGPIFKDGISNKSPLEVAVEHSNTGIASLLLSKGAKVDLYPESARPQSTALGYALARWHRNEEMIQLLVAAGADVNRASQLQGMPLPRGATSIRSVQTLLSAGAKVNGTTPGGITALQRSVTTNNIDIVQILLNAGADANAPAPRGKFGKTALQAAASQGKVPIVRLLLQHGADPNTPASESHGVTALQAAAISGHLPVVLMLLRAGADVNAPAAKIGGRTALEAAAEHGRLDMVSLFLKNDCDPDSLELRRKKAAKLAIMNGNIIISMLLYEHGKA
;
A
#
# COMPACT_ATOMS: atom_id res chain seq x y z
N MET A 1 58.02 -10.46 -35.71
CA MET A 1 58.35 -9.12 -36.26
C MET A 1 58.23 -8.11 -35.13
N GLY A 2 59.15 -7.15 -35.00
CA GLY A 2 59.04 -6.10 -33.97
C GLY A 2 58.33 -4.86 -34.52
N LYS A 3 57.41 -4.26 -33.74
CA LYS A 3 56.82 -2.95 -34.05
C LYS A 3 57.93 -1.93 -34.36
N THR A 4 57.76 -1.16 -35.41
CA THR A 4 58.71 -0.09 -35.78
C THR A 4 58.66 1.02 -34.74
N ARG A 5 59.74 1.80 -34.67
CA ARG A 5 59.86 2.88 -33.68
C ARG A 5 58.80 3.97 -33.83
N LYS A 6 58.26 4.19 -35.04
CA LYS A 6 57.15 5.12 -35.30
C LYS A 6 55.82 4.63 -34.72
N GLU A 7 55.53 3.33 -34.82
CA GLU A 7 54.27 2.76 -34.33
C GLU A 7 54.23 2.82 -32.78
N ILE A 8 55.34 2.49 -32.13
CA ILE A 8 55.48 2.62 -30.67
C ILE A 8 55.37 4.10 -30.24
N ASP A 9 56.01 5.02 -30.97
CA ASP A 9 55.93 6.46 -30.64
C ASP A 9 54.52 7.04 -30.79
N ALA A 10 53.71 6.53 -31.73
CA ALA A 10 52.32 6.95 -31.92
C ALA A 10 51.37 6.39 -30.85
N GLU A 11 51.57 5.14 -30.45
CA GLU A 11 50.79 4.44 -29.42
C GLU A 11 50.81 5.18 -28.06
N TRP A 12 51.91 5.87 -27.74
CA TRP A 12 52.06 6.62 -26.48
C TRP A 12 51.60 8.09 -26.51
N GLU A 13 51.37 8.73 -27.67
CA GLU A 13 50.77 10.07 -27.69
C GLU A 13 49.31 10.05 -27.20
N VAL A 14 48.62 8.90 -27.29
CA VAL A 14 47.27 8.68 -26.75
C VAL A 14 47.24 8.88 -25.22
N HIS A 15 48.25 8.37 -24.51
CA HIS A 15 48.37 8.42 -23.05
C HIS A 15 48.99 9.72 -22.51
N LYS A 16 49.28 10.69 -23.38
CA LYS A 16 49.99 11.91 -23.02
C LYS A 16 49.21 12.80 -22.04
N SER A 17 47.89 12.91 -22.21
CA SER A 17 47.00 13.69 -21.33
C SER A 17 46.91 13.11 -19.91
N GLU A 18 46.97 11.78 -19.81
CA GLU A 18 47.01 11.02 -18.56
C GLU A 18 48.34 11.25 -17.83
N ILE A 19 49.48 11.09 -18.54
CA ILE A 19 50.82 11.39 -18.02
C ILE A 19 50.96 12.87 -17.60
N GLU A 20 50.39 13.80 -18.37
CA GLU A 20 50.37 15.23 -18.05
C GLU A 20 49.55 15.52 -16.78
N THR A 21 48.40 14.87 -16.62
CA THR A 21 47.56 14.98 -15.41
C THR A 21 48.28 14.44 -14.18
N LEU A 22 48.85 13.23 -14.26
CA LEU A 22 49.61 12.60 -13.18
C LEU A 22 50.84 13.42 -12.77
N PHE A 23 51.55 14.01 -13.75
CA PHE A 23 52.80 14.74 -13.50
C PHE A 23 52.59 16.20 -13.10
N LEU A 24 51.64 16.93 -13.69
CA LEU A 24 51.42 18.36 -13.43
C LEU A 24 50.35 18.62 -12.36
N LYS A 25 49.16 17.99 -12.46
CA LYS A 25 48.03 18.23 -11.54
C LYS A 25 48.18 17.46 -10.24
N GLU A 26 48.42 16.15 -10.32
CA GLU A 26 48.69 15.30 -9.13
C GLU A 26 50.13 15.43 -8.61
N LYS A 27 51.00 16.16 -9.33
CA LYS A 27 52.37 16.52 -8.94
C LYS A 27 53.32 15.34 -8.67
N LYS A 28 52.94 14.10 -8.97
CA LYS A 28 53.76 12.89 -8.74
C LYS A 28 55.17 13.03 -9.33
N THR A 29 56.17 12.42 -8.70
CA THR A 29 57.53 12.34 -9.23
C THR A 29 57.57 11.62 -10.57
N ARG A 30 58.68 11.72 -11.33
CA ARG A 30 58.78 10.97 -12.59
C ARG A 30 58.65 9.48 -12.34
N ASP A 31 59.28 8.97 -11.29
CA ASP A 31 59.39 7.53 -11.02
C ASP A 31 58.07 6.92 -10.51
N GLU A 32 57.24 7.67 -9.79
CA GLU A 32 55.86 7.25 -9.49
C GLU A 32 54.99 7.15 -10.76
N VAL A 33 55.12 8.10 -11.70
CA VAL A 33 54.44 8.02 -13.00
C VAL A 33 55.04 6.92 -13.89
N MET A 34 56.33 6.59 -13.72
CA MET A 34 56.94 5.41 -14.34
C MET A 34 56.26 4.13 -13.82
N GLU A 35 56.15 3.95 -12.50
CA GLU A 35 55.64 2.71 -11.91
C GLU A 35 54.13 2.51 -12.18
N ILE A 36 53.33 3.59 -12.15
CA ILE A 36 51.89 3.55 -12.50
C ILE A 36 51.70 3.10 -13.96
N MET A 37 52.27 3.83 -14.93
CA MET A 37 52.04 3.52 -16.35
C MET A 37 52.67 2.19 -16.78
N LYS A 38 53.73 1.74 -16.10
CA LYS A 38 54.30 0.38 -16.23
C LYS A 38 53.31 -0.70 -15.78
N ASN A 39 52.63 -0.51 -14.65
CA ASN A 39 51.67 -1.49 -14.13
C ASN A 39 50.37 -1.52 -14.95
N THR A 40 49.89 -0.37 -15.44
CA THR A 40 48.66 -0.29 -16.25
C THR A 40 48.88 -0.67 -17.72
N HIS A 41 50.06 -0.41 -18.30
CA HIS A 41 50.30 -0.53 -19.75
C HIS A 41 51.61 -1.28 -20.15
N GLY A 42 52.36 -1.82 -19.20
CA GLY A 42 53.30 -2.94 -19.41
C GLY A 42 54.70 -2.67 -19.97
N LYS A 43 55.08 -1.44 -20.39
CA LYS A 43 56.45 -1.16 -20.91
C LYS A 43 57.04 0.22 -20.56
N SER A 44 58.14 0.21 -19.81
CA SER A 44 58.76 1.38 -19.15
C SER A 44 59.64 2.32 -20.01
N GLN A 45 59.51 2.37 -21.35
CA GLN A 45 60.53 3.00 -22.22
C GLN A 45 60.32 4.49 -22.61
N TYR A 46 59.68 5.30 -21.76
CA TYR A 46 59.27 6.69 -22.09
C TYR A 46 60.07 7.82 -21.39
N ILE A 47 61.20 7.54 -20.73
CA ILE A 47 62.06 8.56 -20.10
C ILE A 47 62.43 9.71 -21.07
N ARG A 48 62.70 9.39 -22.35
CA ARG A 48 62.97 10.39 -23.39
C ARG A 48 61.72 11.12 -23.90
N LYS A 49 60.51 10.53 -23.82
CA LYS A 49 59.25 11.22 -24.16
C LYS A 49 58.88 12.25 -23.09
N LEU A 50 59.05 11.91 -21.81
CA LEU A 50 58.96 12.85 -20.68
C LEU A 50 59.99 14.00 -20.73
N GLN A 51 61.01 13.91 -21.60
CA GLN A 51 61.92 15.01 -21.94
C GLN A 51 61.47 15.75 -23.22
N GLN A 52 61.09 15.05 -24.29
CA GLN A 52 60.59 15.65 -25.53
C GLN A 52 59.34 16.51 -25.33
N TRP A 53 58.38 16.06 -24.51
CA TRP A 53 57.15 16.81 -24.21
C TRP A 53 57.38 18.02 -23.29
N ASN A 54 58.59 18.20 -22.75
CA ASN A 54 59.05 19.43 -22.09
C ASN A 54 58.15 19.92 -20.93
N PHE A 55 57.44 19.00 -20.25
CA PHE A 55 56.57 19.33 -19.12
C PHE A 55 57.35 19.96 -17.96
N LYS A 56 57.08 21.24 -17.66
CA LYS A 56 57.72 22.02 -16.60
C LYS A 56 56.75 22.22 -15.44
N LYS A 57 57.11 21.74 -14.24
CA LYS A 57 56.32 21.96 -13.01
C LYS A 57 56.30 23.41 -12.52
N ASN A 58 57.23 24.26 -12.98
CA ASN A 58 57.42 25.63 -12.53
C ASN A 58 57.41 26.63 -13.69
N SER A 59 56.74 27.76 -13.49
CA SER A 59 56.76 28.95 -14.37
C SER A 59 58.18 29.50 -14.60
N THR A 60 58.47 30.03 -15.79
CA THR A 60 59.75 30.67 -16.11
C THR A 60 59.79 32.15 -15.70
N ASN A 61 61.01 32.69 -15.54
CA ASN A 61 61.25 34.12 -15.22
C ASN A 61 60.61 35.08 -16.23
N GLU A 62 60.75 34.79 -17.53
CA GLU A 62 60.17 35.59 -18.61
C GLU A 62 58.63 35.56 -18.59
N MET A 63 58.03 34.43 -18.20
CA MET A 63 56.59 34.31 -18.08
C MET A 63 56.03 35.19 -16.95
N TRP A 64 56.73 35.27 -15.81
CA TRP A 64 56.37 36.23 -14.75
C TRP A 64 56.61 37.69 -15.15
N LYS A 65 57.65 37.99 -15.94
CA LYS A 65 57.86 39.34 -16.51
C LYS A 65 56.74 39.74 -17.49
N PHE A 66 56.24 38.81 -18.31
CA PHE A 66 55.06 39.03 -19.15
C PHE A 66 53.81 39.29 -18.30
N VAL A 67 53.55 38.45 -17.28
CA VAL A 67 52.42 38.61 -16.35
C VAL A 67 52.47 39.99 -15.68
N ALA A 68 53.63 40.40 -15.17
CA ALA A 68 53.83 41.71 -14.54
C ALA A 68 53.51 42.87 -15.51
N ARG A 69 54.16 42.91 -16.69
CA ARG A 69 53.91 43.93 -17.73
C ARG A 69 52.42 44.01 -18.13
N ARG A 70 51.75 42.86 -18.28
CA ARG A 70 50.36 42.79 -18.73
C ARG A 70 49.37 43.24 -17.65
N LEU A 71 49.62 42.90 -16.38
CA LEU A 71 48.84 43.37 -15.23
C LEU A 71 49.03 44.88 -15.00
N GLU A 72 50.26 45.38 -15.10
CA GLU A 72 50.55 46.80 -14.88
C GLU A 72 49.92 47.68 -15.97
N LYS A 73 49.96 47.25 -17.24
CA LYS A 73 49.21 47.93 -18.31
C LYS A 73 47.70 47.89 -18.08
N ARG A 74 47.12 46.75 -17.67
CA ARG A 74 45.67 46.65 -17.36
C ARG A 74 45.25 47.53 -16.17
N LYS A 75 46.13 47.68 -15.17
CA LYS A 75 45.95 48.60 -14.03
C LYS A 75 45.95 50.07 -14.48
N LEU A 76 46.84 50.47 -15.39
CA LEU A 76 46.82 51.81 -16.01
C LEU A 76 45.57 52.03 -16.87
N GLU A 77 45.05 50.98 -17.52
CA GLU A 77 43.77 51.00 -18.25
C GLU A 77 42.53 50.89 -17.34
N GLY A 78 42.68 50.94 -16.00
CA GLY A 78 41.58 50.92 -15.04
C GLY A 78 40.81 49.59 -14.93
N LYS A 79 41.43 48.46 -15.31
CA LYS A 79 40.78 47.14 -15.40
C LYS A 79 41.34 46.16 -14.38
N ASP A 80 40.48 45.65 -13.50
CA ASP A 80 40.81 44.54 -12.62
C ASP A 80 41.21 43.28 -13.41
N SER A 81 41.95 42.37 -12.78
CA SER A 81 42.61 41.28 -13.51
C SER A 81 42.75 39.99 -12.69
N GLU A 82 42.08 38.90 -13.11
CA GLU A 82 42.44 37.55 -12.67
C GLU A 82 43.61 37.00 -13.52
N THR A 83 44.40 36.09 -12.95
CA THR A 83 45.54 35.46 -13.65
C THR A 83 45.50 33.96 -13.47
N ARG A 84 45.45 33.22 -14.57
CA ARG A 84 45.50 31.77 -14.60
C ARG A 84 46.77 31.29 -15.29
N ILE A 85 47.35 30.22 -14.77
CA ILE A 85 48.50 29.54 -15.37
C ILE A 85 48.20 28.05 -15.46
N ASN A 86 48.25 27.50 -16.67
CA ASN A 86 47.86 26.14 -17.04
C ASN A 86 46.42 25.78 -16.61
N GLY A 87 45.53 26.78 -16.57
CA GLY A 87 44.12 26.67 -16.16
C GLY A 87 43.86 27.04 -14.69
N ASP A 88 44.85 26.88 -13.81
CA ASP A 88 44.74 27.13 -12.37
C ASP A 88 44.78 28.63 -12.04
N LEU A 89 43.85 29.09 -11.21
CA LEU A 89 43.78 30.47 -10.72
C LEU A 89 44.90 30.75 -9.70
N ILE A 90 45.74 31.75 -9.98
CA ILE A 90 46.85 32.13 -9.10
C ILE A 90 46.36 33.07 -8.01
N ALA A 91 46.25 32.55 -6.78
CA ALA A 91 45.87 33.31 -5.60
C ALA A 91 46.67 34.62 -5.44
N THR A 92 45.97 35.72 -5.19
CA THR A 92 46.51 37.11 -5.23
C THR A 92 47.74 37.33 -4.35
N LYS A 93 47.81 36.67 -3.18
CA LYS A 93 48.98 36.73 -2.28
C LYS A 93 50.23 36.10 -2.89
N LYS A 94 50.09 35.00 -3.66
CA LYS A 94 51.18 34.37 -4.42
C LYS A 94 51.55 35.19 -5.66
N LEU A 95 50.55 35.75 -6.35
CA LEU A 95 50.73 36.61 -7.52
C LEU A 95 51.60 37.84 -7.17
N LYS A 96 51.25 38.57 -6.11
CA LYS A 96 52.04 39.72 -5.62
C LYS A 96 53.46 39.32 -5.20
N HIS A 97 53.65 38.14 -4.60
CA HIS A 97 54.95 37.66 -4.10
C HIS A 97 55.93 37.21 -5.19
N GLU A 98 55.44 36.65 -6.32
CA GLU A 98 56.33 36.36 -7.46
C GLU A 98 56.56 37.60 -8.34
N ILE A 99 55.58 38.50 -8.50
CA ILE A 99 55.79 39.74 -9.27
C ILE A 99 56.86 40.63 -8.61
N SER A 100 56.83 40.79 -7.28
CA SER A 100 57.83 41.61 -6.56
C SER A 100 59.26 41.07 -6.63
N ARG A 101 59.47 39.81 -7.03
CA ARG A 101 60.80 39.21 -7.26
C ARG A 101 61.42 39.57 -8.61
N TYR A 102 60.62 40.07 -9.56
CA TYR A 102 61.06 40.32 -10.95
C TYR A 102 60.74 41.73 -11.47
N ALA A 103 59.88 42.48 -10.78
CA ALA A 103 59.56 43.88 -11.09
C ALA A 103 60.48 44.85 -10.33
N THR A 104 61.60 45.23 -10.96
CA THR A 104 62.46 46.34 -10.50
C THR A 104 62.05 47.68 -11.14
N PHE A 105 62.51 48.77 -10.53
CA PHE A 105 61.99 50.15 -10.63
C PHE A 105 62.22 50.89 -11.98
N SER A 106 62.23 50.18 -13.12
CA SER A 106 62.66 50.70 -14.43
C SER A 106 61.63 50.50 -15.55
N TYR A 107 60.36 50.24 -15.23
CA TYR A 107 59.33 49.91 -16.24
C TYR A 107 58.41 51.06 -16.67
N HIS A 108 58.46 52.22 -16.01
CA HIS A 108 57.53 53.33 -16.28
C HIS A 108 57.86 54.20 -17.51
N GLN A 109 58.98 53.96 -18.22
CA GLN A 109 59.39 54.78 -19.38
C GLN A 109 59.18 54.14 -20.77
N GLU A 110 58.94 52.82 -20.88
CA GLU A 110 58.87 52.12 -22.19
C GLU A 110 57.45 51.66 -22.61
N LEU A 111 56.39 52.06 -21.90
CA LEU A 111 55.05 51.47 -22.08
C LEU A 111 54.18 52.04 -23.23
N ASN A 112 54.62 53.09 -23.92
CA ASN A 112 53.82 53.80 -24.93
C ASN A 112 54.08 53.38 -26.40
N GLU A 113 55.25 52.83 -26.75
CA GLU A 113 55.64 52.65 -28.17
C GLU A 113 56.11 51.22 -28.53
N ALA A 114 55.25 50.21 -28.31
CA ALA A 114 55.39 48.90 -28.97
C ALA A 114 54.06 48.11 -29.02
N PRO A 115 53.78 47.33 -30.09
CA PRO A 115 52.72 46.32 -30.06
C PRO A 115 53.08 45.21 -29.06
N SER A 116 52.07 44.66 -28.37
CA SER A 116 52.29 43.60 -27.38
C SER A 116 52.70 42.27 -28.04
N PRO A 117 53.72 41.56 -27.52
CA PRO A 117 54.08 40.23 -28.01
C PRO A 117 52.97 39.21 -27.72
N ALA A 118 52.94 38.13 -28.50
CA ALA A 118 51.96 37.06 -28.36
C ALA A 118 52.00 36.41 -26.97
N THR A 119 50.81 36.08 -26.44
CA THR A 119 50.65 35.51 -25.10
C THR A 119 51.37 34.16 -24.98
N PRO A 120 52.23 33.95 -23.96
CA PRO A 120 52.85 32.65 -23.71
C PRO A 120 51.79 31.56 -23.47
N GLY A 121 51.96 30.42 -24.14
CA GLY A 121 51.04 29.28 -24.01
C GLY A 121 50.87 28.85 -22.55
N GLY A 122 49.62 28.75 -22.10
CA GLY A 122 49.25 28.41 -20.73
C GLY A 122 48.98 29.60 -19.81
N VAL A 123 49.23 30.85 -20.22
CA VAL A 123 48.91 32.05 -19.42
C VAL A 123 47.63 32.72 -19.92
N ASP A 124 46.67 32.93 -19.01
CA ASP A 124 45.47 33.75 -19.27
C ASP A 124 45.39 34.89 -18.23
N ILE A 125 45.17 36.12 -18.71
CA ILE A 125 45.05 37.34 -17.90
C ILE A 125 43.88 38.14 -18.45
N ARG A 126 42.74 38.01 -17.78
CA ARG A 126 41.45 38.57 -18.18
C ARG A 126 40.87 39.40 -17.04
N THR A 127 39.87 40.21 -17.34
CA THR A 127 39.07 40.83 -16.26
C THR A 127 38.38 39.68 -15.50
N PRO A 128 38.34 39.71 -14.16
CA PRO A 128 37.41 38.85 -13.44
C PRO A 128 36.00 39.06 -14.01
N GLN A 129 35.18 38.02 -14.02
CA GLN A 129 33.75 38.25 -14.20
C GLN A 129 33.23 38.87 -12.89
N ASP A 130 32.62 40.04 -12.96
CA ASP A 130 32.15 40.75 -11.76
C ASP A 130 31.02 39.97 -11.07
N GLU A 131 31.40 39.23 -10.04
CA GLU A 131 30.51 38.92 -8.92
C GLU A 131 30.27 40.23 -8.14
N THR A 132 29.31 41.01 -8.64
CA THR A 132 28.73 42.24 -8.05
C THR A 132 29.60 43.50 -7.98
N ALA A 133 29.18 44.52 -8.74
CA ALA A 133 29.51 45.92 -8.46
C ALA A 133 28.25 46.61 -7.90
N GLY A 134 28.24 46.90 -6.60
CA GLY A 134 27.11 47.54 -5.92
C GLY A 134 27.24 49.06 -5.80
N LEU A 135 26.11 49.75 -5.86
CA LEU A 135 25.92 51.06 -5.25
C LEU A 135 24.72 50.96 -4.31
N VAL A 136 24.90 51.35 -3.05
CA VAL A 136 23.87 51.27 -2.02
C VAL A 136 22.99 52.51 -2.09
N GLU A 137 21.68 52.31 -2.22
CA GLU A 137 20.70 53.35 -1.93
C GLU A 137 19.52 52.75 -1.13
N TYR A 138 18.84 53.59 -0.35
CA TYR A 138 18.19 53.19 0.90
C TYR A 138 16.73 52.75 0.71
N SER A 139 16.36 51.55 1.22
CA SER A 139 14.95 51.14 1.38
C SER A 139 14.65 50.21 2.58
N HIS A 140 15.66 49.86 3.38
CA HIS A 140 15.48 49.35 4.75
C HIS A 140 15.69 50.53 5.73
N ILE A 141 14.95 50.75 6.82
CA ILE A 141 13.77 50.09 7.43
C ILE A 141 13.14 51.17 8.37
N PRO A 142 11.80 51.34 8.53
CA PRO A 142 10.95 50.37 9.26
C PRO A 142 9.45 50.33 8.88
N TRP A 143 8.62 49.64 9.69
CA TRP A 143 7.14 49.74 9.76
C TRP A 143 6.66 50.89 10.68
N TYR A 144 7.53 51.37 11.57
CA TYR A 144 7.23 52.23 12.72
C TYR A 144 6.60 53.59 12.38
N ASP A 145 6.96 54.19 11.23
CA ASP A 145 6.43 55.50 10.82
C ASP A 145 5.02 55.43 10.20
N PHE A 146 4.56 54.23 9.81
CA PHE A 146 3.19 54.02 9.30
C PHE A 146 2.17 54.01 10.45
N GLU A 147 2.49 53.29 11.53
CA GLU A 147 1.66 53.13 12.72
C GLU A 147 1.26 54.51 13.30
N ARG A 148 2.24 55.40 13.41
CA ARG A 148 2.09 56.79 13.91
C ARG A 148 1.23 57.71 13.03
N SER A 149 0.98 57.34 11.77
CA SER A 149 0.12 58.09 10.84
C SER A 149 -1.28 57.48 10.70
N VAL A 150 -1.53 56.31 11.28
CA VAL A 150 -2.78 55.55 11.11
C VAL A 150 -3.55 55.38 12.42
N GLU A 151 -2.89 55.35 13.59
CA GLU A 151 -3.57 55.35 14.89
C GLU A 151 -4.56 56.51 15.05
N SER A 152 -4.22 57.72 14.56
CA SER A 152 -5.08 58.91 14.65
C SER A 152 -6.35 58.86 13.79
N GLN A 153 -6.56 57.80 12.99
CA GLN A 153 -7.79 57.56 12.24
C GLN A 153 -8.64 56.40 12.80
N PHE A 154 -8.08 55.55 13.68
CA PHE A 154 -8.81 54.39 14.22
C PHE A 154 -9.65 54.67 15.47
N ASP A 155 -9.45 55.80 16.15
CA ASP A 155 -10.34 56.24 17.24
C ASP A 155 -11.79 56.49 16.80
N PHE A 156 -12.06 56.65 15.49
CA PHE A 156 -13.42 56.87 14.97
C PHE A 156 -14.32 55.62 15.03
N PHE A 157 -13.76 54.42 14.94
CA PHE A 157 -14.55 53.17 14.87
C PHE A 157 -14.68 52.43 16.21
N ARG A 158 -14.28 53.05 17.33
CA ARG A 158 -14.32 52.41 18.66
C ARG A 158 -15.63 52.57 19.43
N SER A 159 -16.68 53.12 18.81
CA SER A 159 -18.05 53.08 19.36
C SER A 159 -19.15 53.23 18.31
N ILE A 160 -19.94 52.16 18.12
CA ILE A 160 -21.41 52.11 18.36
C ILE A 160 -21.94 50.73 17.92
N GLN A 161 -22.90 50.20 18.67
CA GLN A 161 -23.56 48.91 18.46
C GLN A 161 -24.95 49.08 17.82
N LEU A 162 -25.40 48.04 17.09
CA LEU A 162 -26.81 47.68 16.82
C LEU A 162 -27.63 48.72 16.01
N ASP A 163 -28.53 48.38 15.08
CA ASP A 163 -29.46 47.23 15.03
C ASP A 163 -29.81 46.78 13.59
N GLN A 164 -30.59 45.69 13.50
CA GLN A 164 -31.31 45.19 12.30
C GLN A 164 -32.78 45.73 12.28
N PRO A 165 -33.66 45.52 11.25
CA PRO A 165 -33.55 44.66 10.06
C PRO A 165 -34.09 45.25 8.70
N SER A 166 -34.11 44.39 7.67
CA SER A 166 -35.24 44.11 6.72
C SER A 166 -35.37 44.70 5.29
N ILE A 167 -35.12 43.82 4.30
CA ILE A 167 -35.88 43.42 3.07
C ILE A 167 -36.30 44.47 1.99
N TYR A 168 -36.20 44.03 0.71
CA TYR A 168 -36.72 44.58 -0.58
C TYR A 168 -35.90 45.70 -1.26
N SER A 169 -35.83 45.82 -2.60
CA SER A 169 -36.00 44.86 -3.73
C SER A 169 -35.58 45.51 -5.08
N LEU A 170 -35.77 44.77 -6.20
CA LEU A 170 -35.87 45.23 -7.60
C LEU A 170 -34.58 45.53 -8.40
N ASN A 171 -34.77 45.69 -9.71
CA ASN A 171 -33.82 45.35 -10.79
C ASN A 171 -33.87 46.43 -11.93
N PRO A 172 -33.31 46.28 -13.16
CA PRO A 172 -32.35 47.27 -13.70
C PRO A 172 -32.85 48.04 -14.93
N ARG A 173 -32.05 48.98 -15.49
CA ARG A 173 -32.06 49.34 -16.94
C ARG A 173 -30.93 50.27 -17.45
N GLN A 174 -30.58 50.02 -18.72
CA GLN A 174 -30.13 50.94 -19.80
C GLN A 174 -28.66 51.37 -19.99
N SER A 175 -28.30 51.47 -21.28
CA SER A 175 -26.99 51.78 -21.95
C SER A 175 -27.15 53.05 -22.85
N PRO A 176 -26.30 53.44 -23.86
CA PRO A 176 -25.26 52.77 -24.69
C PRO A 176 -23.85 53.43 -24.50
N ASN A 177 -22.88 53.67 -25.42
CA ASN A 177 -22.68 53.62 -26.91
C ASN A 177 -21.14 53.66 -27.20
N TRP A 178 -20.51 53.63 -28.40
CA TRP A 178 -20.92 53.63 -29.83
C TRP A 178 -19.92 52.85 -30.75
N SER A 179 -19.32 53.46 -31.80
CA SER A 179 -18.52 52.83 -32.89
C SER A 179 -17.33 53.73 -33.39
N PHE A 180 -16.34 53.33 -34.23
CA PHE A 180 -16.41 52.86 -35.65
C PHE A 180 -15.11 52.24 -36.27
N SER A 181 -15.29 51.24 -37.16
CA SER A 181 -14.68 50.97 -38.51
C SER A 181 -13.21 50.51 -38.79
N SER A 182 -13.09 49.73 -39.89
CA SER A 182 -11.87 49.20 -40.60
C SER A 182 -11.82 49.72 -42.08
N PRO A 183 -11.50 49.02 -43.23
CA PRO A 183 -11.21 47.59 -43.59
C PRO A 183 -10.05 47.40 -44.67
N ILE A 184 -10.19 46.46 -45.63
CA ILE A 184 -9.53 46.32 -46.99
C ILE A 184 -8.10 45.70 -47.11
N ASP A 185 -7.76 44.72 -48.00
CA ASP A 185 -8.56 43.80 -48.88
C ASP A 185 -7.73 42.66 -49.58
N LEU A 186 -8.40 41.80 -50.40
CA LEU A 186 -7.98 40.91 -51.52
C LEU A 186 -7.79 39.36 -51.37
N PHE A 187 -7.88 38.66 -52.53
CA PHE A 187 -8.40 37.28 -52.82
C PHE A 187 -7.61 36.60 -53.99
N PRO A 188 -7.98 35.43 -54.61
CA PRO A 188 -8.80 34.21 -54.25
C PRO A 188 -8.16 32.83 -54.65
N ALA A 189 -8.85 31.68 -54.41
CA ALA A 189 -9.36 30.74 -55.48
C ALA A 189 -9.55 29.22 -55.12
N ALA A 190 -10.76 28.70 -55.44
CA ALA A 190 -11.15 27.38 -55.98
C ALA A 190 -10.99 26.00 -55.24
N SER A 191 -12.04 25.16 -55.40
CA SER A 191 -12.15 23.70 -55.10
C SER A 191 -12.36 22.91 -56.43
N PRO A 192 -12.53 21.55 -56.51
CA PRO A 192 -13.86 20.91 -56.24
C PRO A 192 -13.97 19.38 -55.91
N SER A 193 -14.95 19.03 -55.05
CA SER A 193 -16.00 17.95 -55.09
C SER A 193 -15.83 16.50 -55.69
N LEU A 194 -16.42 15.50 -54.99
CA LEU A 194 -17.71 14.78 -55.28
C LEU A 194 -17.75 13.22 -55.14
N ASP A 195 -18.99 12.70 -55.03
CA ASP A 195 -19.56 11.33 -55.13
C ASP A 195 -19.65 10.46 -53.84
N ILE A 196 -20.77 9.82 -53.39
CA ILE A 196 -22.27 9.86 -53.49
C ILE A 196 -22.84 8.39 -53.48
N PHE A 197 -24.11 8.18 -53.03
CA PHE A 197 -24.94 6.93 -53.03
C PHE A 197 -24.78 5.90 -51.87
N THR A 198 -25.80 5.20 -51.29
CA THR A 198 -27.24 5.49 -50.96
C THR A 198 -27.94 4.38 -50.10
N VAL A 199 -29.06 4.72 -49.42
CA VAL A 199 -30.32 3.93 -49.19
C VAL A 199 -30.37 2.69 -48.25
N GLN A 200 -30.85 2.92 -47.01
CA GLN A 200 -32.16 2.53 -46.39
C GLN A 200 -32.70 1.06 -46.18
N THR A 201 -33.30 0.87 -44.98
CA THR A 201 -34.41 -0.05 -44.55
C THR A 201 -34.19 -1.59 -44.46
N GLY A 202 -34.80 -2.36 -43.54
CA GLY A 202 -35.60 -2.03 -42.33
C GLY A 202 -36.48 -3.21 -41.78
N PHE A 203 -36.88 -3.18 -40.48
CA PHE A 203 -37.78 -4.14 -39.74
C PHE A 203 -37.21 -5.58 -39.54
N GLN A 204 -37.50 -6.39 -38.49
CA GLN A 204 -38.09 -6.29 -37.11
C GLN A 204 -37.60 -7.56 -36.29
N GLY A 205 -37.95 -7.91 -35.03
CA GLY A 205 -38.83 -7.35 -33.97
C GLY A 205 -39.08 -8.39 -32.81
N ALA A 206 -39.70 -7.95 -31.69
CA ALA A 206 -40.18 -8.72 -30.51
C ALA A 206 -39.14 -9.40 -29.55
N GLY A 207 -39.39 -9.51 -28.21
CA GLY A 207 -40.41 -8.85 -27.37
C GLY A 207 -40.63 -9.44 -25.96
N SER A 208 -41.08 -8.58 -25.01
CA SER A 208 -41.76 -8.85 -23.71
C SER A 208 -40.95 -9.12 -22.41
N SER A 209 -41.70 -9.08 -21.29
CA SER A 209 -41.55 -8.06 -20.22
C SER A 209 -42.52 -8.22 -19.02
N HIS A 210 -42.19 -7.66 -17.84
CA HIS A 210 -43.13 -7.23 -16.77
C HIS A 210 -42.53 -5.98 -16.05
N GLN A 211 -43.20 -4.82 -15.83
CA GLN A 211 -44.44 -4.46 -15.06
C GLN A 211 -44.23 -4.39 -13.53
N SER A 212 -44.77 -3.45 -12.73
CA SER A 212 -45.53 -2.16 -12.86
C SER A 212 -45.76 -1.60 -11.41
N SER A 213 -46.25 -0.40 -11.00
CA SER A 213 -46.66 0.96 -11.48
C SER A 213 -47.00 1.80 -10.19
N GLY A 214 -47.30 3.11 -10.10
CA GLY A 214 -47.48 4.27 -11.01
C GLY A 214 -48.56 5.26 -10.47
N ILE A 215 -48.66 6.51 -11.01
CA ILE A 215 -49.85 7.44 -10.98
C ILE A 215 -50.11 8.21 -9.65
N PRO A 216 -50.70 9.46 -9.60
CA PRO A 216 -51.38 10.29 -10.63
C PRO A 216 -50.80 11.70 -10.91
N SER A 217 -51.50 12.47 -11.78
CA SER A 217 -51.11 13.76 -12.41
C SER A 217 -52.27 14.78 -12.56
N TYR A 218 -51.96 16.02 -12.98
CA TYR A 218 -52.77 17.02 -13.75
C TYR A 218 -51.92 18.32 -13.93
N LEU A 219 -52.25 19.42 -14.65
CA LEU A 219 -53.43 19.91 -15.42
C LEU A 219 -53.03 20.55 -16.78
N TRP A 220 -54.01 20.58 -17.70
CA TRP A 220 -54.43 21.57 -18.73
C TRP A 220 -53.71 22.94 -18.90
N THR A 221 -53.58 23.58 -20.08
CA THR A 221 -53.65 23.25 -21.55
C THR A 221 -52.82 24.34 -22.34
N ASP A 222 -52.95 24.84 -23.59
CA ASP A 222 -53.91 24.77 -24.74
C ASP A 222 -53.29 25.26 -26.10
N GLN A 223 -54.08 25.52 -27.17
CA GLN A 223 -53.64 25.97 -28.53
C GLN A 223 -54.49 27.15 -29.13
N PRO A 224 -54.73 27.29 -30.48
CA PRO A 224 -53.86 27.60 -31.65
C PRO A 224 -54.30 28.89 -32.42
N THR A 225 -53.63 29.29 -33.54
CA THR A 225 -54.25 29.83 -34.82
C THR A 225 -53.21 30.27 -35.90
N GLN A 226 -53.69 30.73 -37.07
CA GLN A 226 -52.98 31.07 -38.33
C GLN A 226 -53.59 32.37 -38.95
N ASP A 227 -53.24 32.96 -40.12
CA ASP A 227 -52.29 32.62 -41.22
C ASP A 227 -51.89 33.88 -42.07
N SER A 228 -50.89 33.70 -42.95
CA SER A 228 -50.58 34.40 -44.23
C SER A 228 -50.90 35.90 -44.46
N ASN A 229 -49.88 36.72 -44.77
CA ASN A 229 -49.55 37.15 -46.16
C ASN A 229 -48.30 38.06 -46.30
N ILE A 230 -47.78 38.13 -47.53
CA ILE A 230 -46.51 38.75 -48.03
C ILE A 230 -46.82 40.05 -48.84
N PRO A 231 -45.91 40.84 -49.49
CA PRO A 231 -44.43 40.79 -49.63
C PRO A 231 -43.63 42.16 -49.64
N ILE A 232 -42.34 42.10 -50.04
CA ILE A 232 -41.41 43.11 -50.65
C ILE A 232 -40.86 44.32 -49.82
N GLN A 233 -39.52 44.36 -49.59
CA GLN A 233 -38.51 45.27 -50.23
C GLN A 233 -37.13 45.31 -49.50
N SER A 234 -36.07 45.67 -50.25
CA SER A 234 -34.67 46.06 -49.85
C SER A 234 -34.00 45.31 -48.68
N GLU A 235 -33.06 44.39 -48.92
CA GLU A 235 -31.62 44.62 -49.19
C GLU A 235 -30.74 44.99 -47.98
N GLY A 236 -29.64 44.25 -47.78
CA GLY A 236 -28.39 44.81 -47.22
C GLY A 236 -27.98 44.52 -45.77
N ASN A 237 -27.65 43.26 -45.41
CA ASN A 237 -26.25 42.90 -45.02
C ASN A 237 -26.06 41.42 -44.59
N PRO A 238 -24.84 40.86 -44.75
CA PRO A 238 -24.46 39.52 -44.27
C PRO A 238 -23.59 39.54 -42.99
N LEU A 239 -23.13 38.34 -42.60
CA LEU A 239 -22.08 38.01 -41.61
C LEU A 239 -22.45 38.08 -40.11
N MET A 240 -22.34 36.91 -39.46
CA MET A 240 -22.25 36.75 -38.01
C MET A 240 -20.96 36.00 -37.67
N SER A 241 -20.26 36.45 -36.63
CA SER A 241 -18.93 35.97 -36.21
C SER A 241 -19.03 34.85 -35.17
N PRO A 242 -17.99 34.00 -34.98
CA PRO A 242 -18.02 32.94 -33.99
C PRO A 242 -18.00 33.47 -32.55
N ALA A 243 -18.78 32.85 -31.67
CA ALA A 243 -18.94 33.26 -30.27
C ALA A 243 -17.75 32.85 -29.38
N THR A 244 -17.32 33.75 -28.48
CA THR A 244 -16.13 33.57 -27.64
C THR A 244 -16.44 33.70 -26.13
N GLN A 245 -17.23 32.79 -25.57
CA GLN A 245 -17.31 32.53 -24.11
C GLN A 245 -17.55 31.05 -23.83
N PRO A 246 -16.53 30.34 -23.31
CA PRO A 246 -16.79 29.51 -22.11
C PRO A 246 -15.65 29.51 -21.06
N LEU A 247 -14.45 30.01 -21.39
CA LEU A 247 -13.19 29.78 -20.66
C LEU A 247 -13.08 30.39 -19.23
N GLY A 248 -14.15 30.99 -18.71
CA GLY A 248 -14.13 31.76 -17.46
C GLY A 248 -14.45 30.95 -16.20
N SER A 249 -15.58 30.23 -16.22
CA SER A 249 -16.09 29.46 -15.07
C SER A 249 -15.27 28.18 -14.85
N GLU A 250 -14.85 27.51 -15.92
CA GLU A 250 -13.98 26.31 -15.86
C GLU A 250 -12.66 26.59 -15.12
N VAL A 251 -12.03 27.74 -15.38
CA VAL A 251 -10.79 28.17 -14.68
C VAL A 251 -11.05 28.38 -13.20
N ARG A 252 -12.17 29.01 -12.82
CA ARG A 252 -12.53 29.22 -11.41
C ARG A 252 -12.89 27.91 -10.71
N SER A 253 -13.61 27.01 -11.37
CA SER A 253 -13.94 25.68 -10.85
C SER A 253 -12.69 24.83 -10.60
N PHE A 254 -11.74 24.82 -11.55
CA PHE A 254 -10.46 24.14 -11.35
C PHE A 254 -9.60 24.80 -10.25
N PHE A 255 -9.64 26.14 -10.15
CA PHE A 255 -8.93 26.85 -9.08
C PHE A 255 -9.52 26.54 -7.70
N ALA A 256 -10.85 26.45 -7.59
CA ALA A 256 -11.57 25.98 -6.40
C ALA A 256 -11.14 24.56 -5.97
N GLU A 257 -10.98 23.62 -6.92
CA GLU A 257 -10.49 22.26 -6.64
C GLU A 257 -9.05 22.24 -6.08
N ILE A 258 -8.20 23.20 -6.44
CA ILE A 258 -6.83 23.31 -5.92
C ILE A 258 -6.79 23.91 -4.51
N ILE A 259 -7.58 24.95 -4.22
CA ILE A 259 -7.63 25.58 -2.89
C ILE A 259 -8.44 24.75 -1.87
N GLY A 260 -9.42 23.97 -2.33
CA GLY A 260 -10.25 23.11 -1.48
C GLY A 260 -11.38 23.83 -0.74
N GLU A 261 -11.92 24.89 -1.33
CA GLU A 261 -13.04 25.66 -0.77
C GLU A 261 -14.40 25.22 -1.32
N ASP A 262 -15.39 25.03 -0.44
CA ASP A 262 -16.82 24.90 -0.79
C ASP A 262 -17.44 26.29 -1.09
N VAL A 263 -16.86 27.04 -2.03
CA VAL A 263 -17.34 28.35 -2.50
C VAL A 263 -17.74 28.27 -3.97
N ASP A 264 -18.92 28.81 -4.29
CA ASP A 264 -19.44 28.87 -5.66
C ASP A 264 -18.46 29.64 -6.57
N PRO A 265 -17.88 29.00 -7.61
CA PRO A 265 -16.92 29.64 -8.50
C PRO A 265 -17.55 30.76 -9.34
N ASP A 266 -18.86 30.72 -9.60
CA ASP A 266 -19.56 31.74 -10.37
C ASP A 266 -20.04 32.92 -9.49
N SER A 267 -19.79 32.87 -8.17
CA SER A 267 -20.02 34.01 -7.27
C SER A 267 -19.25 35.26 -7.72
N PRO A 268 -19.86 36.46 -7.65
CA PRO A 268 -19.16 37.72 -7.91
C PRO A 268 -18.06 38.01 -6.86
N GLU A 269 -18.19 37.47 -5.65
CA GLU A 269 -17.24 37.65 -4.54
C GLU A 269 -16.06 36.66 -4.59
N TYR A 270 -16.13 35.64 -5.45
CA TYR A 270 -15.12 34.58 -5.55
C TYR A 270 -13.70 35.14 -5.74
N LEU A 271 -13.51 36.02 -6.74
CA LEU A 271 -12.17 36.55 -7.05
C LEU A 271 -11.63 37.51 -5.99
N SER A 272 -12.48 38.30 -5.32
CA SER A 272 -12.01 39.20 -4.25
C SER A 272 -11.64 38.43 -2.97
N LYS A 273 -12.44 37.43 -2.58
CA LYS A 273 -12.13 36.54 -1.45
C LYS A 273 -10.86 35.74 -1.70
N VAL A 274 -10.78 35.05 -2.84
CA VAL A 274 -9.61 34.23 -3.21
C VAL A 274 -8.35 35.09 -3.38
N ALA A 275 -8.44 36.30 -3.96
CA ALA A 275 -7.29 37.20 -4.03
C ALA A 275 -6.83 37.70 -2.65
N SER A 276 -7.74 37.92 -1.69
CA SER A 276 -7.38 38.26 -0.32
C SER A 276 -6.59 37.13 0.35
N GLU A 277 -7.15 35.92 0.34
CA GLU A 277 -6.53 34.74 0.98
C GLU A 277 -5.20 34.33 0.31
N LEU A 278 -5.06 34.53 -1.00
CA LEU A 278 -3.80 34.35 -1.71
C LEU A 278 -2.76 35.39 -1.32
N ASN A 279 -3.13 36.66 -1.15
CA ASN A 279 -2.19 37.70 -0.71
C ASN A 279 -1.78 37.52 0.77
N ASP A 280 -2.60 36.89 1.61
CA ASP A 280 -2.23 36.48 2.97
C ASP A 280 -1.24 35.28 3.01
N VAL A 281 -1.15 34.48 1.94
CA VAL A 281 -0.29 33.29 1.83
C VAL A 281 0.98 33.56 1.01
N LEU A 282 0.90 34.35 -0.06
CA LEU A 282 2.00 34.61 -0.99
C LEU A 282 2.92 35.71 -0.45
N ILE A 283 3.97 35.34 0.29
CA ILE A 283 4.96 36.27 0.87
C ILE A 283 5.92 36.82 -0.22
N GLU A 284 5.37 37.59 -1.16
CA GLU A 284 6.10 38.65 -1.86
C GLU A 284 5.80 39.96 -1.15
N CYS A 285 6.74 40.46 -0.34
CA CYS A 285 6.65 41.82 0.18
C CYS A 285 6.88 42.80 -0.98
N GLU A 286 5.91 43.69 -1.20
CA GLU A 286 5.73 44.51 -2.41
C GLU A 286 5.44 43.70 -3.69
N GLU A 287 5.06 44.39 -4.79
CA GLU A 287 4.91 43.76 -6.10
C GLU A 287 6.27 43.25 -6.61
N GLY A 288 6.57 41.98 -6.30
CA GLY A 288 7.81 41.33 -6.64
C GLY A 288 8.13 41.37 -8.14
N GLU A 289 9.41 41.21 -8.47
CA GLU A 289 9.89 41.18 -9.86
C GLU A 289 9.10 40.15 -10.71
N LEU A 290 8.70 39.03 -10.10
CA LEU A 290 7.85 38.02 -10.72
C LEU A 290 6.46 38.58 -11.07
N VAL A 291 5.71 39.12 -10.10
CA VAL A 291 4.40 39.76 -10.35
C VAL A 291 4.51 40.87 -11.38
N ARG A 292 5.49 41.76 -11.24
CA ARG A 292 5.68 42.93 -12.12
C ARG A 292 6.05 42.53 -13.55
N ASN A 293 6.79 41.44 -13.74
CA ASN A 293 7.13 40.92 -15.07
C ASN A 293 6.00 40.06 -15.67
N VAL A 294 5.32 39.21 -14.89
CA VAL A 294 4.20 38.41 -15.42
C VAL A 294 3.02 39.33 -15.79
N LYS A 295 2.69 40.36 -15.00
CA LYS A 295 1.70 41.40 -15.40
C LYS A 295 2.07 42.07 -16.74
N LYS A 296 3.36 42.39 -16.96
CA LYS A 296 3.86 42.94 -18.23
C LYS A 296 3.83 41.93 -19.40
N MET A 297 4.04 40.64 -19.14
CA MET A 297 4.07 39.59 -20.16
C MET A 297 2.67 39.15 -20.62
N VAL A 298 1.70 39.15 -19.70
CA VAL A 298 0.35 38.62 -19.88
C VAL A 298 -0.58 39.63 -20.56
N GLY A 299 -0.41 40.92 -20.27
CA GLY A 299 -1.27 42.00 -20.79
C GLY A 299 -2.65 42.04 -20.12
N PRO A 300 -3.43 43.12 -20.34
CA PRO A 300 -4.67 43.37 -19.60
C PRO A 300 -5.88 42.52 -20.05
N SER A 301 -5.70 41.57 -20.97
CA SER A 301 -6.80 40.84 -21.64
C SER A 301 -6.89 39.36 -21.31
N ILE A 302 -6.03 38.84 -20.44
CA ILE A 302 -6.19 37.50 -19.87
C ILE A 302 -6.95 37.62 -18.55
N LEU A 303 -7.97 36.76 -18.37
CA LEU A 303 -8.79 36.68 -17.17
C LEU A 303 -7.91 36.60 -15.91
N GLU A 304 -8.13 37.52 -14.96
CA GLU A 304 -7.37 37.61 -13.69
C GLU A 304 -7.28 36.25 -12.96
N SER A 305 -8.37 35.46 -13.00
CA SER A 305 -8.43 34.08 -12.50
C SER A 305 -7.28 33.21 -12.99
N SER A 306 -6.94 33.28 -14.28
CA SER A 306 -5.90 32.48 -14.93
C SER A 306 -4.49 32.92 -14.51
N PHE A 307 -4.29 34.22 -14.27
CA PHE A 307 -3.04 34.76 -13.74
C PHE A 307 -2.82 34.30 -12.29
N GLN A 308 -3.85 34.41 -11.44
CA GLN A 308 -3.76 33.97 -10.04
C GLN A 308 -3.63 32.44 -9.92
N LEU A 309 -4.33 31.66 -10.75
CA LEU A 309 -4.18 30.20 -10.85
C LEU A 309 -2.72 29.80 -11.16
N LEU A 310 -2.09 30.44 -12.15
CA LEU A 310 -0.68 30.19 -12.48
C LEU A 310 0.27 30.63 -11.35
N ARG A 311 0.06 31.82 -10.77
CA ARG A 311 0.86 32.33 -9.63
C ARG A 311 0.84 31.37 -8.45
N TYR A 312 -0.35 30.90 -8.06
CA TYR A 312 -0.51 29.94 -6.96
C TYR A 312 0.02 28.55 -7.32
N SER A 313 -0.13 28.10 -8.56
CA SER A 313 0.42 26.81 -9.01
C SER A 313 1.95 26.77 -8.98
N VAL A 314 2.63 27.87 -9.33
CA VAL A 314 4.08 28.00 -9.18
C VAL A 314 4.47 27.90 -7.71
N TYR A 315 3.81 28.64 -6.82
CA TYR A 315 4.03 28.59 -5.36
C TYR A 315 3.82 27.18 -4.76
N LEU A 316 2.71 26.51 -5.09
CA LEU A 316 2.44 25.16 -4.62
C LEU A 316 3.44 24.14 -5.17
N SER A 317 3.91 24.31 -6.41
CA SER A 317 4.91 23.44 -7.00
C SER A 317 6.30 23.66 -6.38
N SER A 318 6.71 24.91 -6.15
CA SER A 318 8.03 25.23 -5.57
C SER A 318 8.17 24.82 -4.09
N ASN A 319 7.04 24.54 -3.42
CA ASN A 319 7.00 24.08 -2.03
C ASN A 319 6.64 22.59 -1.86
N ASN A 320 6.60 21.79 -2.94
CA ASN A 320 6.14 20.38 -2.93
C ASN A 320 4.74 20.20 -2.27
N LEU A 321 3.79 21.08 -2.62
CA LEU A 321 2.40 21.04 -2.15
C LEU A 321 1.40 20.73 -3.28
N LEU A 322 1.74 21.04 -4.53
CA LEU A 322 0.93 20.68 -5.69
C LEU A 322 0.97 19.16 -5.90
N SER A 323 -0.20 18.52 -6.07
CA SER A 323 -0.27 17.10 -6.39
C SER A 323 0.05 16.85 -7.88
N THR A 324 0.45 15.63 -8.19
CA THR A 324 0.63 15.15 -9.56
C THR A 324 -0.69 15.26 -10.34
N ARG A 325 -1.83 14.94 -9.71
CA ARG A 325 -3.18 15.10 -10.30
C ARG A 325 -3.50 16.54 -10.69
N HIS A 326 -3.10 17.53 -9.88
CA HIS A 326 -3.36 18.95 -10.18
C HIS A 326 -2.34 19.52 -11.17
N THR A 327 -1.07 19.08 -11.12
CA THR A 327 -0.06 19.39 -12.14
C THR A 327 -0.51 18.92 -13.53
N ASP A 328 -1.00 17.67 -13.61
CA ASP A 328 -1.54 17.05 -14.83
C ASP A 328 -2.74 17.82 -15.41
N LYS A 329 -3.69 18.26 -14.57
CA LYS A 329 -4.84 19.08 -14.99
C LYS A 329 -4.42 20.49 -15.45
N LEU A 330 -3.49 21.12 -14.73
CA LEU A 330 -2.98 22.45 -15.06
C LEU A 330 -2.28 22.44 -16.43
N LEU A 331 -1.49 21.41 -16.72
CA LEU A 331 -0.84 21.26 -18.01
C LEU A 331 -1.87 21.09 -19.14
N GLN A 332 -2.87 20.21 -18.95
CA GLN A 332 -3.97 20.04 -19.90
C GLN A 332 -4.66 21.38 -20.22
N TRP A 333 -5.02 22.16 -19.19
CA TRP A 333 -5.63 23.48 -19.37
C TRP A 333 -4.74 24.46 -20.17
N VAL A 334 -3.43 24.49 -19.93
CA VAL A 334 -2.53 25.37 -20.71
C VAL A 334 -2.41 24.95 -22.18
N VAL A 335 -2.54 23.65 -22.48
CA VAL A 335 -2.61 23.13 -23.86
C VAL A 335 -3.90 23.57 -24.54
N GLU A 336 -5.05 23.30 -23.90
CA GLU A 336 -6.39 23.58 -24.44
C GLU A 336 -6.62 25.09 -24.64
N SER A 337 -6.20 25.91 -23.67
CA SER A 337 -6.25 27.38 -23.76
C SER A 337 -5.16 28.01 -24.65
N LYS A 338 -4.24 27.19 -25.19
CA LYS A 338 -3.08 27.60 -26.02
C LYS A 338 -2.11 28.58 -25.33
N GLN A 339 -2.12 28.66 -24.00
CA GLN A 339 -1.33 29.63 -23.21
C GLN A 339 0.13 29.22 -22.97
N PHE A 340 0.67 28.25 -23.71
CA PHE A 340 2.05 27.76 -23.54
C PHE A 340 3.12 28.86 -23.68
N SER A 341 2.83 29.98 -24.37
CA SER A 341 3.73 31.14 -24.43
C SER A 341 3.98 31.83 -23.07
N ILE A 342 3.14 31.56 -22.06
CA ILE A 342 3.34 32.03 -20.68
C ILE A 342 4.31 31.08 -19.96
N ILE A 343 4.16 29.76 -20.13
CA ILE A 343 5.10 28.75 -19.61
C ILE A 343 6.51 28.99 -20.17
N ASP A 344 6.65 29.15 -21.49
CA ASP A 344 7.90 29.51 -22.16
C ASP A 344 8.60 30.72 -21.51
N ARG A 345 7.82 31.79 -21.24
CA ARG A 345 8.34 33.01 -20.65
C ARG A 345 8.68 32.87 -19.17
N LEU A 346 7.94 32.07 -18.40
CA LEU A 346 8.27 31.74 -17.01
C LEU A 346 9.56 30.92 -16.90
N ILE A 347 9.75 29.89 -17.74
CA ILE A 347 10.99 29.08 -17.76
C ILE A 347 12.21 29.96 -18.03
N LYS A 348 12.10 30.90 -18.97
CA LYS A 348 13.17 31.84 -19.33
C LYS A 348 13.59 32.78 -18.18
N MET A 349 12.82 32.89 -17.10
CA MET A 349 13.18 33.70 -15.93
C MET A 349 14.29 33.09 -15.05
N LYS A 350 14.54 31.77 -15.16
CA LYS A 350 15.58 31.05 -14.39
C LYS A 350 15.59 31.36 -12.90
N LYS A 351 14.40 31.45 -12.29
CA LYS A 351 14.22 31.53 -10.84
C LYS A 351 14.01 30.11 -10.30
N SER A 352 14.50 29.84 -9.09
CA SER A 352 14.38 28.54 -8.41
C SER A 352 12.95 27.98 -8.41
N SER A 353 11.95 28.82 -8.11
CA SER A 353 10.53 28.44 -8.15
C SER A 353 10.05 28.04 -9.55
N THR A 354 10.42 28.80 -10.58
CA THR A 354 10.07 28.48 -11.98
C THR A 354 10.74 27.20 -12.50
N GLU A 355 11.94 26.86 -12.01
CA GLU A 355 12.64 25.63 -12.43
C GLU A 355 12.07 24.36 -11.78
N VAL A 356 11.62 24.41 -10.52
CA VAL A 356 10.85 23.31 -9.90
C VAL A 356 9.53 23.09 -10.66
N PHE A 357 8.81 24.18 -10.95
CA PHE A 357 7.56 24.13 -11.70
C PHE A 357 7.75 23.55 -13.11
N ALA A 358 8.78 23.99 -13.83
CA ALA A 358 9.12 23.47 -15.16
C ALA A 358 9.49 21.98 -15.13
N SER A 359 10.21 21.52 -14.10
CA SER A 359 10.58 20.10 -13.94
C SER A 359 9.35 19.21 -13.69
N ASN A 360 8.41 19.67 -12.87
CA ASN A 360 7.16 18.95 -12.61
C ASN A 360 6.24 18.91 -13.84
N LEU A 361 6.14 20.03 -14.59
CA LEU A 361 5.40 20.08 -15.85
C LEU A 361 6.04 19.22 -16.95
N PHE A 362 7.38 19.10 -17.00
CA PHE A 362 8.08 18.24 -17.97
C PHE A 362 7.74 16.77 -17.79
N VAL A 363 7.82 16.24 -16.56
CA VAL A 363 7.45 14.85 -16.27
C VAL A 363 5.95 14.62 -16.45
N SER A 364 5.12 15.61 -16.12
CA SER A 364 3.69 15.59 -16.45
C SER A 364 3.41 15.57 -17.97
N ALA A 365 4.16 16.31 -18.78
CA ALA A 365 4.04 16.30 -20.24
C ALA A 365 4.39 14.94 -20.86
N VAL A 366 5.38 14.24 -20.30
CA VAL A 366 5.69 12.86 -20.68
C VAL A 366 4.57 11.90 -20.26
N ARG A 367 4.05 12.03 -19.03
CA ARG A 367 2.91 11.24 -18.55
C ARG A 367 1.63 11.47 -19.37
N LYS A 368 1.42 12.69 -19.88
CA LYS A 368 0.31 13.08 -20.76
C LYS A 368 0.57 12.89 -22.26
N GLN A 369 1.72 12.34 -22.65
CA GLN A 369 2.09 12.08 -24.04
C GLN A 369 2.11 13.33 -24.94
N TYR A 370 2.34 14.52 -24.38
CA TYR A 370 2.41 15.79 -25.13
C TYR A 370 3.78 16.00 -25.79
N VAL A 371 4.06 15.21 -26.83
CA VAL A 371 5.37 15.09 -27.50
C VAL A 371 6.02 16.45 -27.85
N ASP A 372 5.29 17.38 -28.47
CA ASP A 372 5.86 18.67 -28.88
C ASP A 372 6.28 19.55 -27.70
N ILE A 373 5.56 19.45 -26.58
CA ILE A 373 5.88 20.15 -25.34
C ILE A 373 7.10 19.52 -24.67
N VAL A 374 7.21 18.19 -24.68
CA VAL A 374 8.43 17.48 -24.23
C VAL A 374 9.64 17.92 -25.04
N ARG A 375 9.51 18.03 -26.38
CA ARG A 375 10.58 18.56 -27.25
C ARG A 375 10.94 20.01 -26.92
N ALA A 376 9.95 20.88 -26.67
CA ALA A 376 10.19 22.27 -26.29
C ALA A 376 10.95 22.37 -24.96
N PHE A 377 10.55 21.62 -23.93
CA PHE A 377 11.25 21.56 -22.64
C PHE A 377 12.70 21.08 -22.75
N ILE A 378 12.97 20.07 -23.60
CA ILE A 378 14.34 19.60 -23.88
C ILE A 378 15.14 20.70 -24.60
N ALA A 379 14.54 21.40 -25.56
CA ALA A 379 15.18 22.53 -26.26
C ALA A 379 15.48 23.73 -25.35
N PHE A 380 14.72 23.92 -24.26
CA PHE A 380 15.02 24.91 -23.21
C PHE A 380 16.11 24.46 -22.22
N GLY A 381 16.62 23.23 -22.36
CA GLY A 381 17.73 22.72 -21.54
C GLY A 381 17.33 22.12 -20.20
N ILE A 382 16.09 21.64 -20.05
CA ILE A 382 15.71 20.86 -18.84
C ILE A 382 16.60 19.61 -18.73
N ASN A 383 17.10 19.37 -17.51
CA ASN A 383 17.79 18.13 -17.17
C ASN A 383 16.80 16.97 -17.10
N VAL A 384 16.77 16.14 -18.15
CA VAL A 384 15.85 15.00 -18.32
C VAL A 384 15.93 13.93 -17.22
N ASN A 385 16.99 13.94 -16.40
CA ASN A 385 17.22 13.01 -15.30
C ASN A 385 16.81 13.57 -13.92
N VAL A 386 16.19 14.76 -13.85
CA VAL A 386 15.55 15.28 -12.65
C VAL A 386 14.21 14.55 -12.42
N PRO A 387 13.96 13.98 -11.23
CA PRO A 387 12.68 13.34 -10.94
C PRO A 387 11.62 14.40 -10.62
N GLY A 388 10.47 14.32 -11.29
CA GLY A 388 9.34 15.23 -11.12
C GLY A 388 8.27 14.64 -10.20
N GLY A 389 7.60 15.51 -9.44
CA GLY A 389 6.58 15.17 -8.45
C GLY A 389 6.60 16.17 -7.29
N GLY A 390 5.42 16.60 -6.86
CA GLY A 390 5.25 17.59 -5.79
C GLY A 390 4.89 16.95 -4.45
N LYS A 391 3.59 16.88 -4.15
CA LYS A 391 3.03 16.27 -2.93
C LYS A 391 3.09 14.73 -2.92
N ASP A 392 3.07 14.13 -4.10
CA ASP A 392 3.02 12.68 -4.32
C ASP A 392 4.42 12.12 -4.68
N ASP A 393 4.56 10.81 -4.86
CA ASP A 393 5.83 10.17 -5.22
C ASP A 393 6.48 10.77 -6.48
N LYS A 394 7.79 11.01 -6.43
CA LYS A 394 8.57 11.54 -7.56
C LYS A 394 9.01 10.42 -8.51
N SER A 395 8.96 10.65 -9.82
CA SER A 395 9.35 9.69 -10.86
C SER A 395 10.26 10.32 -11.93
N THR A 396 11.01 9.50 -12.67
CA THR A 396 11.82 9.98 -13.81
C THR A 396 11.02 9.98 -15.11
N ALA A 397 11.33 10.89 -16.03
CA ALA A 397 10.66 10.99 -17.32
C ALA A 397 10.73 9.69 -18.13
N LEU A 398 11.90 9.03 -18.17
CA LEU A 398 12.09 7.78 -18.91
C LEU A 398 11.27 6.61 -18.32
N TYR A 399 11.07 6.59 -17.00
CA TYR A 399 10.18 5.63 -16.35
C TYR A 399 8.71 5.86 -16.74
N GLU A 400 8.22 7.09 -16.69
CA GLU A 400 6.84 7.44 -17.09
C GLU A 400 6.59 7.09 -18.57
N ALA A 401 7.55 7.36 -19.46
CA ALA A 401 7.45 7.01 -20.88
C ALA A 401 7.39 5.49 -21.10
N ALA A 402 8.22 4.71 -20.37
CA ALA A 402 8.21 3.24 -20.44
C ALA A 402 6.93 2.63 -19.86
N ALA A 403 6.42 3.15 -18.74
CA ALA A 403 5.14 2.75 -18.15
C ALA A 403 3.95 3.05 -19.09
N ASN A 404 3.99 4.19 -19.78
CA ASN A 404 3.03 4.58 -20.82
C ASN A 404 3.16 3.81 -22.16
N ARG A 405 4.21 2.99 -22.34
CA ARG A 405 4.56 2.30 -23.59
C ARG A 405 4.83 3.20 -24.80
N ASP A 406 5.14 4.48 -24.57
CA ASP A 406 5.39 5.44 -25.64
C ASP A 406 6.82 5.31 -26.19
N ILE A 407 6.98 4.50 -27.24
CA ILE A 407 8.23 4.32 -27.99
C ILE A 407 8.80 5.64 -28.52
N GLY A 408 7.93 6.58 -28.93
CA GLY A 408 8.33 7.88 -29.44
C GLY A 408 9.00 8.71 -28.36
N LEU A 409 8.36 8.85 -27.19
CA LEU A 409 8.93 9.55 -26.04
C LEU A 409 10.14 8.84 -25.44
N VAL A 410 10.14 7.50 -25.34
CA VAL A 410 11.32 6.75 -24.89
C VAL A 410 12.52 7.04 -25.80
N ARG A 411 12.33 7.04 -27.12
CA ARG A 411 13.39 7.39 -28.09
C ARG A 411 13.89 8.82 -27.90
N ILE A 412 12.99 9.80 -27.83
CA ILE A 412 13.32 11.22 -27.60
C ILE A 412 14.11 11.43 -26.30
N LEU A 413 13.74 10.73 -25.23
CA LEU A 413 14.40 10.84 -23.93
C LEU A 413 15.78 10.16 -23.92
N LEU A 414 15.93 9.00 -24.56
CA LEU A 414 17.22 8.32 -24.72
C LEU A 414 18.18 9.13 -25.62
N ASP A 415 17.69 9.70 -26.73
CA ASP A 415 18.45 10.63 -27.58
C ASP A 415 18.91 11.87 -26.79
N ALA A 416 18.08 12.34 -25.85
CA ALA A 416 18.40 13.42 -24.90
C ALA A 416 19.27 12.99 -23.70
N ARG A 417 19.81 11.76 -23.70
CA ARG A 417 20.66 11.18 -22.63
C ARG A 417 19.96 11.00 -21.27
N ALA A 418 18.70 10.56 -21.29
CA ALA A 418 18.10 9.95 -20.11
C ALA A 418 18.81 8.61 -19.77
N ASP A 419 19.12 8.40 -18.50
CA ASP A 419 19.81 7.19 -18.01
C ASP A 419 18.79 6.07 -17.72
N PRO A 420 18.84 4.92 -18.41
CA PRO A 420 17.87 3.83 -18.24
C PRO A 420 17.99 3.09 -16.91
N ASN A 421 19.03 3.34 -16.11
CA ASN A 421 19.20 2.78 -14.78
C ASN A 421 18.91 3.82 -13.67
N ARG A 422 18.46 5.04 -14.02
CA ARG A 422 18.19 6.13 -13.08
C ARG A 422 16.86 5.94 -12.35
N LEU A 423 16.94 5.73 -11.03
CA LEU A 423 15.81 5.70 -10.11
C LEU A 423 15.66 7.02 -9.35
N SER A 424 14.42 7.36 -8.97
CA SER A 424 14.12 8.34 -7.91
C SER A 424 14.26 7.69 -6.50
N PRO A 425 14.28 8.47 -5.41
CA PRO A 425 14.32 7.92 -4.04
C PRO A 425 13.16 6.97 -3.68
N ASN A 426 12.01 7.09 -4.34
CA ASN A 426 10.81 6.30 -4.06
C ASN A 426 10.48 5.30 -5.20
N GLN A 427 11.14 5.41 -6.36
CA GLN A 427 10.98 4.53 -7.51
C GLN A 427 11.79 3.23 -7.31
N ARG A 428 11.09 2.12 -7.08
CA ARG A 428 11.72 0.82 -6.73
C ARG A 428 12.13 -0.06 -7.90
N ILE A 429 11.74 0.31 -9.13
CA ILE A 429 11.85 -0.54 -10.32
C ILE A 429 12.43 0.25 -11.50
N SER A 430 13.26 -0.40 -12.32
CA SER A 430 13.85 0.23 -13.52
C SER A 430 12.83 0.33 -14.68
N PRO A 431 13.02 1.26 -15.63
CA PRO A 431 12.27 1.30 -16.88
C PRO A 431 12.21 -0.04 -17.62
N LEU A 432 13.28 -0.86 -17.60
CA LEU A 432 13.28 -2.19 -18.22
C LEU A 432 12.47 -3.21 -17.40
N GLN A 433 12.54 -3.16 -16.08
CA GLN A 433 11.71 -4.01 -15.22
C GLN A 433 10.23 -3.70 -15.41
N GLU A 434 9.84 -2.43 -15.49
CA GLU A 434 8.44 -2.04 -15.78
C GLU A 434 8.02 -2.44 -17.21
N ALA A 435 8.89 -2.23 -18.21
CA ALA A 435 8.64 -2.67 -19.58
C ALA A 435 8.36 -4.19 -19.67
N VAL A 436 9.12 -5.01 -18.95
CA VAL A 436 8.90 -6.47 -18.91
C VAL A 436 7.76 -6.89 -17.98
N ALA A 437 7.52 -6.21 -16.85
CA ALA A 437 6.55 -6.64 -15.84
C ALA A 437 5.07 -6.43 -16.23
N GLN A 438 4.79 -5.58 -17.21
CA GLN A 438 3.42 -5.19 -17.62
C GLN A 438 2.57 -4.62 -16.47
N GLY A 439 3.14 -3.66 -15.73
CA GLY A 439 2.39 -2.80 -14.81
C GLY A 439 1.75 -3.52 -13.63
N TYR A 440 2.49 -3.61 -12.51
CA TYR A 440 1.97 -4.00 -11.18
C TYR A 440 0.92 -3.01 -10.60
N GLY A 441 0.38 -2.10 -11.41
CA GLY A 441 -0.74 -1.22 -11.10
C GLY A 441 -2.11 -1.90 -11.20
N SER A 442 -3.17 -1.11 -11.02
CA SER A 442 -4.55 -1.55 -10.76
C SER A 442 -5.22 -2.43 -11.83
N ARG A 443 -4.66 -2.54 -13.04
CA ARG A 443 -5.19 -3.45 -14.09
C ARG A 443 -4.91 -4.92 -13.77
N TYR A 444 -3.73 -5.24 -13.24
CA TYR A 444 -3.31 -6.63 -13.04
C TYR A 444 -4.09 -7.33 -11.91
N SER A 445 -4.43 -6.59 -10.84
CA SER A 445 -5.23 -7.12 -9.73
C SER A 445 -6.68 -7.43 -10.11
N MET A 446 -7.29 -6.65 -11.01
CA MET A 446 -8.61 -6.96 -11.58
C MET A 446 -8.58 -8.19 -12.50
N LEU A 447 -7.55 -8.32 -13.33
CA LEU A 447 -7.40 -9.48 -14.22
C LEU A 447 -7.15 -10.79 -13.46
N LEU A 448 -6.42 -10.74 -12.33
CA LEU A 448 -6.23 -11.92 -11.48
C LEU A 448 -7.56 -12.44 -10.87
N GLN A 449 -8.49 -11.54 -10.55
CA GLN A 449 -9.84 -11.91 -10.09
C GLN A 449 -10.71 -12.49 -11.21
N ALA A 450 -10.47 -12.12 -12.47
CA ALA A 450 -11.31 -12.52 -13.61
C ALA A 450 -11.10 -13.98 -14.06
N ARG A 451 -9.98 -14.64 -13.69
CA ARG A 451 -9.59 -16.00 -14.15
C ARG A 451 -9.57 -16.22 -15.67
N ALA A 452 -9.60 -15.15 -16.46
CA ALA A 452 -9.54 -15.23 -17.91
C ALA A 452 -8.12 -15.53 -18.38
N HIS A 453 -7.96 -16.56 -19.21
CA HIS A 453 -6.77 -16.71 -20.06
C HIS A 453 -6.82 -15.64 -21.15
N VAL A 454 -6.35 -14.44 -20.83
CA VAL A 454 -6.01 -13.43 -21.85
C VAL A 454 -4.69 -13.85 -22.47
N ASP A 455 -4.72 -14.26 -23.73
CA ASP A 455 -3.51 -14.43 -24.53
C ASP A 455 -3.02 -13.02 -24.88
N VAL A 456 -2.11 -12.49 -24.06
CA VAL A 456 -1.54 -11.15 -24.26
C VAL A 456 -0.53 -11.25 -25.40
N SER A 457 -1.04 -11.14 -26.64
CA SER A 457 -0.22 -11.08 -27.85
C SER A 457 0.65 -9.84 -27.81
N TRP A 458 1.86 -9.97 -27.25
CA TRP A 458 2.86 -8.90 -27.21
C TRP A 458 3.02 -8.30 -28.60
N GLU A 459 2.68 -7.02 -28.72
CA GLU A 459 2.81 -6.31 -29.97
C GLU A 459 4.29 -6.18 -30.34
N LYS A 460 4.57 -5.95 -31.64
CA LYS A 460 5.94 -5.70 -32.14
C LYS A 460 6.64 -4.63 -31.30
N ASP A 461 5.85 -3.66 -30.87
CA ASP A 461 6.24 -2.42 -30.24
C ASP A 461 6.71 -2.64 -28.79
N ASP A 462 6.07 -3.52 -28.00
CA ASP A 462 6.58 -3.89 -26.66
C ASP A 462 7.96 -4.57 -26.71
N LEU A 463 8.22 -5.38 -27.74
CA LEU A 463 9.55 -5.97 -27.97
C LEU A 463 10.56 -4.91 -28.44
N GLU A 464 10.15 -3.95 -29.26
CA GLU A 464 10.99 -2.81 -29.68
C GLU A 464 11.35 -1.91 -28.48
N LEU A 465 10.41 -1.66 -27.56
CA LEU A 465 10.64 -0.94 -26.30
C LEU A 465 11.70 -1.61 -25.43
N CYS A 466 11.55 -2.91 -25.17
CA CYS A 466 12.54 -3.67 -24.39
C CYS A 466 13.92 -3.68 -25.08
N HIS A 467 13.95 -3.83 -26.41
CA HIS A 467 15.20 -3.78 -27.19
C HIS A 467 15.88 -2.40 -27.14
N MET A 468 15.12 -1.30 -27.23
CA MET A 468 15.66 0.05 -27.11
C MET A 468 16.31 0.30 -25.74
N LEU A 469 15.67 -0.14 -24.65
CA LEU A 469 16.19 0.02 -23.29
C LEU A 469 17.46 -0.81 -23.07
N LEU A 470 17.48 -2.08 -23.49
CA LEU A 470 18.68 -2.93 -23.44
C LEU A 470 19.83 -2.32 -24.26
N LYS A 471 19.55 -1.85 -25.48
CA LYS A 471 20.53 -1.19 -26.35
C LYS A 471 21.06 0.14 -25.77
N ALA A 472 20.31 0.82 -24.93
CA ALA A 472 20.75 2.00 -24.19
C ALA A 472 21.58 1.68 -22.93
N GLY A 473 21.78 0.40 -22.60
CA GLY A 473 22.54 -0.04 -21.44
C GLY A 473 21.71 -0.24 -20.17
N ALA A 474 20.41 -0.53 -20.28
CA ALA A 474 19.64 -1.07 -19.16
C ALA A 474 20.17 -2.45 -18.76
N ASP A 475 20.42 -2.66 -17.46
CA ASP A 475 20.85 -3.97 -16.95
C ASP A 475 19.70 -4.98 -16.96
N VAL A 476 19.95 -6.16 -17.51
CA VAL A 476 18.99 -7.28 -17.63
C VAL A 476 18.94 -8.17 -16.39
N ASN A 477 19.98 -8.10 -15.53
CA ASN A 477 20.16 -8.94 -14.35
C ASN A 477 19.94 -8.17 -13.03
N VAL A 478 19.34 -6.97 -13.09
CA VAL A 478 19.05 -6.12 -11.91
C VAL A 478 18.35 -6.92 -10.82
N ALA A 479 19.03 -7.07 -9.69
CA ALA A 479 18.48 -7.73 -8.51
C ALA A 479 17.23 -6.99 -8.02
N PRO A 480 16.08 -7.65 -7.84
CA PRO A 480 14.87 -7.01 -7.37
C PRO A 480 14.99 -6.58 -5.89
N ASP A 481 14.49 -5.37 -5.55
CA ASP A 481 14.29 -4.96 -4.15
C ASP A 481 13.32 -5.96 -3.50
N GLY A 482 13.83 -6.69 -2.50
CA GLY A 482 13.20 -7.88 -1.93
C GLY A 482 11.87 -7.65 -1.20
N ASN A 483 11.42 -6.39 -1.12
CA ASN A 483 10.12 -6.01 -0.57
C ASN A 483 9.01 -5.87 -1.63
N PHE A 484 9.33 -5.78 -2.93
CA PHE A 484 8.37 -5.39 -3.97
C PHE A 484 8.34 -6.26 -5.24
N ILE A 485 9.47 -6.83 -5.68
CA ILE A 485 9.48 -7.78 -6.80
C ILE A 485 9.97 -9.15 -6.31
N SER A 486 9.16 -10.18 -6.51
CA SER A 486 9.49 -11.56 -6.11
C SER A 486 10.14 -12.40 -7.22
N SER A 487 10.28 -11.92 -8.45
CA SER A 487 10.82 -12.69 -9.59
C SER A 487 11.87 -11.95 -10.43
N THR A 488 12.76 -12.71 -11.08
CA THR A 488 13.71 -12.18 -12.07
C THR A 488 13.01 -11.75 -13.36
N ILE A 489 13.65 -10.88 -14.16
CA ILE A 489 13.11 -10.40 -15.44
C ILE A 489 12.80 -11.58 -16.38
N LEU A 490 13.68 -12.57 -16.45
CA LEU A 490 13.49 -13.79 -17.24
C LEU A 490 12.27 -14.61 -16.77
N LEU A 491 12.11 -14.84 -15.46
CA LEU A 491 10.95 -15.57 -14.94
C LEU A 491 9.63 -14.81 -15.17
N SER A 492 9.65 -13.47 -15.13
CA SER A 492 8.50 -12.64 -15.47
C SER A 492 8.09 -12.77 -16.95
N ALA A 493 9.05 -12.89 -17.87
CA ALA A 493 8.78 -13.18 -19.29
C ALA A 493 8.23 -14.61 -19.51
N VAL A 494 8.77 -15.61 -18.79
CA VAL A 494 8.28 -17.00 -18.81
C VAL A 494 6.84 -17.09 -18.32
N ARG A 495 6.49 -16.41 -17.22
CA ARG A 495 5.11 -16.37 -16.66
C ARG A 495 4.10 -15.78 -17.65
N GLN A 496 4.53 -14.83 -18.49
CA GLN A 496 3.75 -14.26 -19.60
C GLN A 496 3.70 -15.15 -20.85
N ARG A 497 4.36 -16.32 -20.85
CA ARG A 497 4.40 -17.29 -21.96
C ARG A 497 4.99 -16.73 -23.27
N ASN A 498 5.74 -15.63 -23.21
CA ASN A 498 6.32 -14.97 -24.38
C ASN A 498 7.70 -15.53 -24.73
N SER A 499 7.75 -16.49 -25.66
CA SER A 499 8.99 -17.13 -26.13
C SER A 499 9.95 -16.17 -26.84
N LYS A 500 9.44 -15.13 -27.54
CA LYS A 500 10.29 -14.12 -28.22
C LYS A 500 11.03 -13.25 -27.21
N LEU A 501 10.35 -12.82 -26.15
CA LEU A 501 10.97 -12.06 -25.06
C LEU A 501 11.96 -12.92 -24.27
N VAL A 502 11.63 -14.18 -23.98
CA VAL A 502 12.56 -15.12 -23.34
C VAL A 502 13.83 -15.27 -24.18
N ALA A 503 13.71 -15.53 -25.49
CA ALA A 503 14.87 -15.62 -26.39
C ALA A 503 15.72 -14.34 -26.37
N MET A 504 15.10 -13.16 -26.51
CA MET A 504 15.81 -11.87 -26.46
C MET A 504 16.54 -11.66 -25.12
N LEU A 505 15.93 -12.00 -23.99
CA LEU A 505 16.59 -11.86 -22.68
C LEU A 505 17.81 -12.81 -22.55
N LEU A 506 17.74 -14.03 -23.12
CA LEU A 506 18.85 -14.98 -23.15
C LEU A 506 19.98 -14.52 -24.09
N ASP A 507 19.66 -13.93 -25.24
CA ASP A 507 20.65 -13.29 -26.13
C ASP A 507 21.46 -12.23 -25.37
N TRP A 508 20.77 -11.37 -24.61
CA TRP A 508 21.35 -10.32 -23.76
C TRP A 508 21.94 -10.82 -22.43
N LYS A 509 22.07 -12.14 -22.25
CA LYS A 509 22.74 -12.80 -21.11
C LYS A 509 22.02 -12.64 -19.76
N ALA A 510 20.70 -12.72 -19.76
CA ALA A 510 19.93 -12.99 -18.55
C ALA A 510 20.34 -14.35 -17.92
N HIS A 511 20.51 -14.38 -16.59
CA HIS A 511 20.94 -15.60 -15.89
C HIS A 511 19.83 -16.66 -15.80
N VAL A 512 19.92 -17.71 -16.63
CA VAL A 512 18.89 -18.76 -16.78
C VAL A 512 18.50 -19.48 -15.47
N ASN A 513 19.46 -19.67 -14.56
CA ASN A 513 19.29 -20.38 -13.29
C ASN A 513 19.17 -19.44 -12.06
N GLN A 514 19.10 -18.11 -12.24
CA GLN A 514 19.02 -17.16 -11.13
C GLN A 514 17.63 -17.15 -10.48
N MET A 515 17.61 -17.23 -9.15
CA MET A 515 16.41 -17.14 -8.31
C MET A 515 16.45 -15.93 -7.37
N THR A 516 15.28 -15.53 -6.87
CA THR A 516 15.15 -14.58 -5.75
C THR A 516 15.00 -15.36 -4.43
N LYS A 517 14.82 -14.68 -3.29
CA LYS A 517 14.48 -15.34 -2.02
C LYS A 517 13.17 -16.13 -2.05
N THR A 518 12.24 -15.82 -2.97
CA THR A 518 10.85 -16.33 -2.98
C THR A 518 10.38 -16.78 -4.37
N SER A 519 11.28 -17.12 -5.30
CA SER A 519 10.92 -17.67 -6.62
C SER A 519 11.65 -18.96 -6.97
N MET A 520 10.95 -19.78 -7.75
CA MET A 520 11.49 -20.90 -8.54
C MET A 520 12.37 -20.44 -9.70
N THR A 521 13.07 -21.37 -10.36
CA THR A 521 13.84 -21.09 -11.60
C THR A 521 12.95 -20.78 -12.80
N ALA A 522 13.54 -20.24 -13.88
CA ALA A 522 12.85 -20.02 -15.14
C ALA A 522 12.25 -21.31 -15.73
N LEU A 523 12.96 -22.45 -15.62
CA LEU A 523 12.50 -23.73 -16.17
C LEU A 523 11.33 -24.34 -15.37
N GLN A 524 11.38 -24.30 -14.04
CA GLN A 524 10.22 -24.63 -13.19
C GLN A 524 9.02 -23.73 -13.54
N GLY A 525 9.26 -22.44 -13.82
CA GLY A 525 8.24 -21.51 -14.31
C GLY A 525 7.63 -21.91 -15.66
N ALA A 526 8.45 -22.41 -16.60
CA ALA A 526 7.99 -22.85 -17.92
C ALA A 526 7.15 -24.13 -17.83
N ALA A 527 7.57 -25.07 -16.97
CA ALA A 527 6.83 -26.28 -16.66
C ALA A 527 5.49 -25.97 -15.97
N LYS A 528 5.46 -25.08 -14.96
CA LYS A 528 4.22 -24.59 -14.31
C LYS A 528 3.30 -23.80 -15.25
N CYS A 529 3.84 -23.26 -16.36
CA CYS A 529 3.05 -22.66 -17.43
C CYS A 529 2.62 -23.68 -18.51
N ASN A 530 3.10 -24.92 -18.44
CA ASN A 530 2.92 -25.98 -19.44
C ASN A 530 3.29 -25.53 -20.87
N ASN A 531 4.38 -24.77 -21.03
CA ASN A 531 4.85 -24.25 -22.33
C ASN A 531 6.13 -24.98 -22.80
N ILE A 532 5.96 -25.93 -23.73
CA ILE A 532 7.05 -26.76 -24.29
C ILE A 532 8.11 -25.90 -25.00
N ALA A 533 7.70 -24.95 -25.84
CA ALA A 533 8.64 -24.13 -26.62
C ALA A 533 9.56 -23.28 -25.73
N ILE A 534 9.04 -22.77 -24.61
CA ILE A 534 9.86 -22.04 -23.63
C ILE A 534 10.72 -22.98 -22.80
N ALA A 535 10.22 -24.17 -22.43
CA ALA A 535 11.03 -25.17 -21.75
C ALA A 535 12.25 -25.57 -22.60
N GLN A 536 12.07 -25.81 -23.91
CA GLN A 536 13.17 -26.11 -24.82
C GLN A 536 14.19 -24.96 -24.92
N LEU A 537 13.73 -23.72 -25.15
CA LEU A 537 14.63 -22.54 -25.20
C LEU A 537 15.47 -22.35 -23.92
N LEU A 538 14.94 -22.76 -22.76
CA LEU A 538 15.66 -22.68 -21.49
C LEU A 538 16.65 -23.86 -21.32
N LEU A 539 16.27 -25.07 -21.72
CA LEU A 539 17.18 -26.24 -21.75
C LEU A 539 18.37 -26.00 -22.70
N ASP A 540 18.10 -25.51 -23.91
CA ASP A 540 19.10 -25.13 -24.92
C ASP A 540 20.07 -24.04 -24.39
N ALA A 541 19.61 -23.20 -23.46
CA ALA A 541 20.38 -22.17 -22.78
C ALA A 541 21.08 -22.64 -21.48
N GLY A 542 21.00 -23.93 -21.13
CA GLY A 542 21.68 -24.50 -19.95
C GLY A 542 20.90 -24.38 -18.63
N ALA A 543 19.57 -24.39 -18.69
CA ALA A 543 18.74 -24.50 -17.48
C ALA A 543 18.94 -25.84 -16.75
N ASP A 544 18.91 -25.80 -15.42
CA ASP A 544 19.05 -26.98 -14.56
C ASP A 544 17.73 -27.78 -14.51
N VAL A 545 17.69 -28.94 -15.17
CA VAL A 545 16.47 -29.76 -15.31
C VAL A 545 16.00 -30.36 -13.98
N ASP A 546 16.93 -30.59 -13.05
CA ASP A 546 16.65 -31.16 -11.72
C ASP A 546 16.43 -30.07 -10.64
N ALA A 547 16.26 -28.79 -11.01
CA ALA A 547 15.98 -27.74 -10.03
C ALA A 547 14.71 -28.07 -9.20
N PRO A 548 14.75 -28.09 -7.86
CA PRO A 548 15.76 -27.48 -6.96
C PRO A 548 16.88 -28.41 -6.44
N ALA A 549 16.95 -29.67 -6.85
CA ALA A 549 18.01 -30.60 -6.41
C ALA A 549 19.35 -30.41 -7.16
N GLY A 550 19.26 -29.94 -8.41
CA GLY A 550 20.34 -29.89 -9.39
C GLY A 550 21.61 -29.14 -8.96
N LYS A 551 22.71 -29.45 -9.66
CA LYS A 551 24.06 -28.97 -9.29
C LYS A 551 24.23 -27.46 -9.50
N ASN A 552 23.55 -26.87 -10.48
CA ASN A 552 23.64 -25.44 -10.76
C ASN A 552 22.69 -24.64 -9.84
N TYR A 553 21.55 -25.21 -9.42
CA TYR A 553 20.69 -24.61 -8.39
C TYR A 553 21.48 -24.24 -7.13
N LYS A 554 22.30 -25.17 -6.62
CA LYS A 554 23.08 -24.96 -5.37
C LYS A 554 24.14 -23.85 -5.50
N THR A 555 24.55 -23.47 -6.72
CA THR A 555 25.51 -22.38 -6.97
C THR A 555 24.89 -21.00 -7.25
N PHE A 556 23.60 -20.92 -7.58
CA PHE A 556 22.92 -19.65 -7.94
C PHE A 556 21.83 -19.20 -6.95
N ARG A 557 21.68 -19.90 -5.81
CA ARG A 557 20.80 -19.49 -4.71
C ARG A 557 21.39 -18.29 -3.96
N ILE A 558 20.57 -17.26 -3.73
CA ILE A 558 20.95 -16.08 -2.93
C ILE A 558 20.90 -16.43 -1.43
N ASP A 559 21.91 -15.99 -0.68
CA ASP A 559 22.01 -16.20 0.77
C ASP A 559 20.79 -15.67 1.54
N GLY A 560 20.36 -16.44 2.54
CA GLY A 560 19.21 -16.11 3.38
C GLY A 560 17.85 -16.17 2.66
N ALA A 561 17.71 -17.04 1.66
CA ALA A 561 16.41 -17.44 1.11
C ALA A 561 15.73 -18.47 2.03
N GLU A 562 14.66 -18.05 2.71
CA GLU A 562 13.87 -18.88 3.64
C GLU A 562 12.78 -19.66 2.89
N TYR A 563 12.47 -20.88 3.36
CA TYR A 563 11.47 -21.76 2.73
C TYR A 563 10.04 -21.40 3.16
N GLU A 564 9.59 -20.19 2.85
CA GLU A 564 8.27 -19.69 3.28
C GLU A 564 7.10 -20.39 2.55
N TYR A 565 7.33 -20.92 1.33
CA TYR A 565 6.31 -21.60 0.53
C TYR A 565 6.84 -22.85 -0.21
N PHE A 566 6.34 -24.04 0.16
CA PHE A 566 6.77 -25.34 -0.39
C PHE A 566 6.44 -25.55 -1.88
N GLU A 567 5.51 -24.79 -2.47
CA GLU A 567 5.18 -24.84 -3.91
C GLU A 567 6.39 -24.60 -4.85
N HIS A 568 7.46 -23.99 -4.35
CA HIS A 568 8.65 -23.65 -5.14
C HIS A 568 9.68 -24.78 -5.20
N LEU A 569 9.44 -25.88 -4.49
CA LEU A 569 10.31 -27.06 -4.50
C LEU A 569 9.97 -28.09 -5.59
N ILE A 570 8.79 -28.01 -6.21
CA ILE A 570 8.35 -28.94 -7.26
C ILE A 570 9.28 -28.84 -8.49
N SER A 571 9.80 -29.98 -8.95
CA SER A 571 10.69 -30.06 -10.13
C SER A 571 9.95 -29.86 -11.46
N PRO A 572 10.66 -29.53 -12.57
CA PRO A 572 10.07 -29.43 -13.91
C PRO A 572 9.29 -30.68 -14.33
N ILE A 573 9.81 -31.89 -14.08
CA ILE A 573 9.15 -33.16 -14.44
C ILE A 573 7.90 -33.44 -13.59
N GLN A 574 7.90 -33.10 -12.29
CA GLN A 574 6.70 -33.14 -11.46
C GLN A 574 5.64 -32.14 -11.95
N TYR A 575 6.03 -30.92 -12.36
CA TYR A 575 5.10 -29.97 -12.97
C TYR A 575 4.52 -30.48 -14.30
N ALA A 576 5.33 -31.10 -15.16
CA ALA A 576 4.86 -31.69 -16.42
C ALA A 576 3.86 -32.84 -16.19
N ALA A 577 4.13 -33.72 -15.22
CA ALA A 577 3.23 -34.80 -14.84
C ALA A 577 1.95 -34.29 -14.15
N PHE A 578 2.05 -33.26 -13.31
CA PHE A 578 0.90 -32.54 -12.74
C PHE A 578 -0.01 -31.96 -13.82
N HIS A 579 0.55 -31.43 -14.91
CA HIS A 579 -0.21 -31.00 -16.08
C HIS A 579 -0.60 -32.13 -17.05
N ASN A 580 -0.31 -33.40 -16.71
CA ASN A 580 -0.55 -34.59 -17.52
C ASN A 580 0.13 -34.55 -18.91
N ASN A 581 1.15 -33.70 -19.10
CA ASN A 581 1.79 -33.47 -20.39
C ASN A 581 2.86 -34.53 -20.66
N THR A 582 2.49 -35.56 -21.41
CA THR A 582 3.37 -36.71 -21.71
C THR A 582 4.55 -36.31 -22.62
N GLU A 583 4.38 -35.32 -23.50
CA GLU A 583 5.45 -34.80 -24.37
C GLU A 583 6.49 -34.02 -23.57
N MET A 584 6.05 -33.13 -22.66
CA MET A 584 6.97 -32.39 -21.79
C MET A 584 7.70 -33.31 -20.78
N VAL A 585 7.03 -34.36 -20.28
CA VAL A 585 7.72 -35.38 -19.46
C VAL A 585 8.79 -36.11 -20.28
N GLN A 586 8.51 -36.49 -21.54
CA GLN A 586 9.51 -37.10 -22.42
C GLN A 586 10.72 -36.16 -22.63
N ILE A 587 10.48 -34.88 -22.94
CA ILE A 587 11.55 -33.88 -23.15
C ILE A 587 12.44 -33.73 -21.90
N PHE A 588 11.87 -33.75 -20.68
CA PHE A 588 12.67 -33.69 -19.46
C PHE A 588 13.43 -34.99 -19.17
N LEU A 589 12.86 -36.16 -19.47
CA LEU A 589 13.57 -37.44 -19.37
C LEU A 589 14.73 -37.53 -20.40
N ASP A 590 14.52 -37.06 -21.63
CA ASP A 590 15.53 -36.99 -22.68
C ASP A 590 16.65 -36.00 -22.34
N ALA A 591 16.34 -34.93 -21.60
CA ALA A 591 17.29 -34.00 -21.00
C ALA A 591 18.00 -34.54 -19.74
N GLY A 592 17.64 -35.75 -19.26
CA GLY A 592 18.30 -36.44 -18.16
C GLY A 592 17.72 -36.20 -16.76
N ALA A 593 16.49 -35.72 -16.64
CA ALA A 593 15.83 -35.47 -15.35
C ALA A 593 15.61 -36.74 -14.50
N ASP A 594 15.66 -36.60 -13.17
CA ASP A 594 15.25 -37.66 -12.25
C ASP A 594 13.77 -38.05 -12.45
N VAL A 595 13.50 -39.34 -12.66
CA VAL A 595 12.16 -39.88 -12.92
C VAL A 595 11.23 -39.79 -11.70
N GLU A 596 11.76 -39.72 -10.48
CA GLU A 596 10.97 -39.47 -9.26
C GLU A 596 10.75 -37.97 -9.00
N GLY A 597 11.53 -37.10 -9.65
CA GLY A 597 11.57 -35.65 -9.40
C GLY A 597 12.29 -35.27 -8.11
N TYR A 598 12.01 -34.09 -7.54
CA TYR A 598 12.55 -33.73 -6.23
C TYR A 598 11.67 -34.27 -5.11
N LEU A 599 12.30 -35.02 -4.21
CA LEU A 599 11.73 -35.56 -2.98
C LEU A 599 12.57 -35.06 -1.79
N PRO A 600 12.05 -34.18 -0.92
CA PRO A 600 12.78 -33.71 0.26
C PRO A 600 13.00 -34.84 1.28
N THR A 601 14.09 -34.75 2.05
CA THR A 601 14.42 -35.73 3.09
C THR A 601 14.06 -35.23 4.50
N GLU A 602 14.05 -36.12 5.50
CA GLU A 602 13.93 -35.72 6.91
C GLU A 602 15.17 -34.98 7.45
N GLU A 603 16.30 -35.04 6.73
CA GLU A 603 17.52 -34.28 7.04
C GLU A 603 17.44 -32.83 6.49
N GLU A 604 16.84 -32.63 5.31
CA GLU A 604 16.64 -31.29 4.74
C GLU A 604 15.45 -30.55 5.39
N PHE A 605 14.41 -31.27 5.80
CA PHE A 605 13.22 -30.71 6.45
C PHE A 605 12.77 -31.59 7.63
N PRO A 606 12.72 -31.07 8.88
CA PRO A 606 12.25 -31.85 10.02
C PRO A 606 10.79 -32.32 9.90
N LYS A 607 10.48 -33.51 10.43
CA LYS A 607 9.17 -34.20 10.29
C LYS A 607 7.93 -33.31 10.53
N HIS A 608 7.98 -32.37 11.47
CA HIS A 608 6.86 -31.47 11.80
C HIS A 608 6.54 -30.41 10.72
N PHE A 609 7.42 -30.21 9.73
CA PHE A 609 7.08 -29.39 8.56
C PHE A 609 6.12 -30.14 7.62
N TYR A 610 6.22 -31.47 7.50
CA TYR A 610 5.37 -32.24 6.59
C TYR A 610 3.87 -32.16 6.95
N ASP A 611 3.54 -31.95 8.23
CA ASP A 611 2.15 -31.74 8.68
C ASP A 611 1.55 -30.40 8.17
N SER A 612 2.38 -29.46 7.69
CA SER A 612 1.94 -28.22 7.03
C SER A 612 2.15 -28.21 5.51
N ILE A 613 2.88 -29.19 4.95
CA ILE A 613 3.01 -29.38 3.50
C ILE A 613 1.67 -29.84 2.93
N HIS A 614 1.14 -29.09 1.95
CA HIS A 614 -0.05 -29.53 1.23
C HIS A 614 0.25 -30.80 0.43
N GLU A 615 -0.62 -31.81 0.59
CA GLU A 615 -0.48 -33.22 0.16
C GLU A 615 0.06 -33.44 -1.27
N TYR A 616 -0.13 -32.46 -2.15
CA TYR A 616 0.21 -32.52 -3.58
C TYR A 616 1.64 -32.09 -3.94
N SER A 617 2.37 -31.35 -3.09
CA SER A 617 3.65 -30.72 -3.51
C SER A 617 4.88 -31.64 -3.46
N THR A 618 4.71 -32.92 -3.08
CA THR A 618 5.78 -33.94 -3.01
C THR A 618 5.37 -35.29 -3.60
N GLU A 619 4.31 -35.31 -4.41
CA GLU A 619 3.96 -36.49 -5.22
C GLU A 619 4.95 -36.67 -6.38
N THR A 620 5.30 -37.93 -6.64
CA THR A 620 6.11 -38.36 -7.80
C THR A 620 5.35 -38.14 -9.11
N PRO A 621 6.05 -38.04 -10.26
CA PRO A 621 5.43 -38.07 -11.58
C PRO A 621 4.48 -39.27 -11.79
N LEU A 622 4.77 -40.43 -11.19
CA LEU A 622 3.95 -41.63 -11.31
C LEU A 622 2.63 -41.52 -10.54
N GLN A 623 2.65 -40.98 -9.31
CA GLN A 623 1.41 -40.71 -8.54
C GLN A 623 0.49 -39.76 -9.33
N TRP A 624 1.03 -38.67 -9.90
CA TRP A 624 0.28 -37.77 -10.78
C TRP A 624 -0.30 -38.46 -12.02
N ALA A 625 0.49 -39.27 -12.71
CA ALA A 625 0.05 -40.01 -13.89
C ALA A 625 -1.14 -40.96 -13.58
N VAL A 626 -1.16 -41.57 -12.40
CA VAL A 626 -2.28 -42.39 -11.93
C VAL A 626 -3.47 -41.54 -11.45
N ARG A 627 -3.26 -40.40 -10.78
CA ARG A 627 -4.35 -39.48 -10.40
C ARG A 627 -5.14 -38.96 -11.60
N HIS A 628 -4.46 -38.75 -12.73
CA HIS A 628 -5.02 -38.38 -14.05
C HIS A 628 -5.52 -39.58 -14.87
N GLN A 629 -5.36 -40.80 -14.36
CA GLN A 629 -5.64 -42.07 -15.03
C GLN A 629 -4.95 -42.28 -16.39
N ASN A 630 -3.84 -41.58 -16.65
CA ASN A 630 -3.15 -41.62 -17.94
C ASN A 630 -2.29 -42.89 -18.07
N THR A 631 -2.91 -43.97 -18.58
CA THR A 631 -2.22 -45.26 -18.80
C THR A 631 -1.03 -45.21 -19.78
N VAL A 632 -0.85 -44.14 -20.56
CA VAL A 632 0.33 -43.95 -21.43
C VAL A 632 1.48 -43.36 -20.62
N LEU A 633 1.24 -42.27 -19.88
CA LEU A 633 2.25 -41.64 -19.01
C LEU A 633 2.69 -42.59 -17.88
N VAL A 634 1.77 -43.36 -17.29
CA VAL A 634 2.10 -44.43 -16.33
C VAL A 634 3.04 -45.47 -16.93
N ARG A 635 2.87 -45.82 -18.21
CA ARG A 635 3.79 -46.76 -18.91
C ARG A 635 5.13 -46.12 -19.22
N LEU A 636 5.16 -44.86 -19.64
CA LEU A 636 6.40 -44.12 -19.90
C LEU A 636 7.27 -44.07 -18.64
N LEU A 637 6.71 -43.62 -17.51
CA LEU A 637 7.43 -43.50 -16.25
C LEU A 637 7.90 -44.86 -15.71
N LEU A 638 7.07 -45.91 -15.79
CA LEU A 638 7.46 -47.28 -15.42
C LEU A 638 8.43 -47.96 -16.42
N LEU A 639 8.69 -47.36 -17.59
CA LEU A 639 9.76 -47.76 -18.51
C LEU A 639 11.04 -46.94 -18.26
N ALA A 640 10.91 -45.68 -17.84
CA ALA A 640 12.01 -44.81 -17.41
C ALA A 640 12.56 -45.17 -16.01
N GLY A 641 11.93 -46.10 -15.29
CA GLY A 641 12.44 -46.66 -14.03
C GLY A 641 11.74 -46.20 -12.75
N ALA A 642 10.62 -45.48 -12.85
CA ALA A 642 9.86 -44.99 -11.70
C ALA A 642 9.48 -46.11 -10.71
N ASN A 643 9.54 -45.80 -9.41
CA ASN A 643 9.21 -46.74 -8.34
C ASN A 643 7.70 -47.04 -8.34
N ILE A 644 7.35 -48.31 -8.52
CA ILE A 644 5.96 -48.80 -8.63
C ILE A 644 5.05 -48.42 -7.45
N ASP A 645 5.62 -48.31 -6.24
CA ASP A 645 4.88 -47.93 -5.02
C ASP A 645 5.04 -46.46 -4.62
N GLY A 646 5.92 -45.71 -5.29
CA GLY A 646 6.19 -44.29 -5.09
C GLY A 646 6.99 -43.95 -3.82
N LEU A 647 8.05 -43.16 -3.99
CA LEU A 647 8.83 -42.61 -2.88
C LEU A 647 8.30 -41.27 -2.33
N GLY A 648 7.32 -40.67 -3.01
CA GLY A 648 6.65 -39.44 -2.58
C GLY A 648 5.78 -39.59 -1.33
N TYR A 649 5.40 -38.46 -0.75
CA TYR A 649 4.45 -38.41 0.37
C TYR A 649 3.04 -38.83 -0.11
N GLY A 650 2.16 -39.11 0.85
CA GLY A 650 0.78 -39.52 0.56
C GLY A 650 0.65 -40.95 0.02
N PRO A 651 -0.47 -41.28 -0.65
CA PRO A 651 -0.83 -42.65 -1.01
C PRO A 651 0.01 -43.22 -2.17
N THR A 652 0.19 -44.54 -2.19
CA THR A 652 0.90 -45.25 -3.28
C THR A 652 0.09 -45.19 -4.59
N PRO A 653 0.74 -45.34 -5.77
CA PRO A 653 0.05 -45.45 -7.05
C PRO A 653 -1.09 -46.48 -7.07
N LEU A 654 -0.96 -47.60 -6.35
CA LEU A 654 -2.04 -48.59 -6.26
C LEU A 654 -3.22 -48.11 -5.39
N GLN A 655 -2.95 -47.46 -4.26
CA GLN A 655 -3.98 -46.84 -3.42
C GLN A 655 -4.74 -45.74 -4.20
N ILE A 656 -4.03 -44.91 -4.98
CA ILE A 656 -4.64 -43.90 -5.87
C ILE A 656 -5.47 -44.56 -6.98
N ALA A 657 -4.97 -45.62 -7.63
CA ALA A 657 -5.72 -46.32 -8.67
C ALA A 657 -7.03 -46.93 -8.13
N ALA A 658 -7.03 -47.38 -6.86
CA ALA A 658 -8.20 -47.88 -6.17
C ALA A 658 -9.19 -46.78 -5.75
N GLU A 659 -8.70 -45.65 -5.22
CA GLU A 659 -9.49 -44.42 -4.94
C GLU A 659 -10.25 -43.96 -6.20
N ARG A 660 -9.58 -43.99 -7.35
CA ARG A 660 -10.13 -43.62 -8.66
C ARG A 660 -11.07 -44.67 -9.29
N GLY A 661 -11.32 -45.81 -8.65
CA GLY A 661 -12.13 -46.91 -9.22
C GLY A 661 -11.52 -47.56 -10.46
N SER A 662 -10.21 -47.39 -10.71
CA SER A 662 -9.62 -47.61 -12.02
C SER A 662 -9.08 -49.04 -12.19
N ILE A 663 -9.99 -50.01 -12.39
CA ILE A 663 -9.66 -51.44 -12.60
C ILE A 663 -8.54 -51.64 -13.64
N LYS A 664 -8.49 -50.83 -14.71
CA LYS A 664 -7.43 -50.89 -15.74
C LYS A 664 -6.03 -50.58 -15.18
N LEU A 665 -5.92 -49.61 -14.27
CA LEU A 665 -4.67 -49.22 -13.64
C LEU A 665 -4.32 -50.15 -12.47
N VAL A 666 -5.30 -50.54 -11.65
CA VAL A 666 -5.12 -51.55 -10.60
C VAL A 666 -4.55 -52.85 -11.19
N ASN A 667 -5.13 -53.37 -12.27
CA ASN A 667 -4.61 -54.56 -12.96
C ASN A 667 -3.22 -54.34 -13.61
N LEU A 668 -2.88 -53.12 -14.02
CA LEU A 668 -1.55 -52.80 -14.57
C LEU A 668 -0.48 -52.77 -13.47
N LEU A 669 -0.79 -52.15 -12.32
CA LEU A 669 0.09 -51.98 -11.18
C LEU A 669 0.30 -53.31 -10.44
N LEU A 670 -0.75 -54.09 -10.21
CA LEU A 670 -0.65 -55.45 -9.65
C LEU A 670 0.17 -56.38 -10.57
N LYS A 671 -0.01 -56.30 -11.90
CA LYS A 671 0.84 -57.02 -12.88
C LYS A 671 2.30 -56.54 -12.91
N LYS A 672 2.59 -55.38 -12.29
CA LYS A 672 3.93 -54.84 -12.07
C LYS A 672 4.42 -55.02 -10.62
N HIS A 673 3.73 -55.84 -9.82
CA HIS A 673 4.06 -56.19 -8.44
C HIS A 673 4.00 -55.02 -7.44
N ALA A 674 3.08 -54.08 -7.64
CA ALA A 674 2.74 -53.07 -6.64
C ALA A 674 2.26 -53.68 -5.31
N SER A 675 2.61 -53.06 -4.18
CA SER A 675 2.34 -53.57 -2.83
C SER A 675 0.85 -53.45 -2.45
N ILE A 676 0.11 -54.57 -2.55
CA ILE A 676 -1.35 -54.59 -2.33
C ILE A 676 -1.78 -54.18 -0.91
N ASN A 677 -1.01 -54.58 0.10
CA ASN A 677 -1.23 -54.25 1.51
C ASN A 677 -0.24 -53.16 1.99
N ALA A 678 0.09 -52.19 1.13
CA ALA A 678 0.84 -51.02 1.54
C ALA A 678 0.08 -50.23 2.63
N ASP A 679 0.81 -49.76 3.64
CA ASP A 679 0.26 -49.04 4.79
C ASP A 679 -0.54 -47.78 4.39
N PRO A 680 -1.56 -47.40 5.18
CA PRO A 680 -2.29 -46.14 5.00
C PRO A 680 -1.38 -44.92 5.29
N ARG A 681 -0.70 -44.41 4.27
CA ARG A 681 0.16 -43.21 4.35
C ARG A 681 -0.69 -41.92 4.46
N GLY A 682 -0.24 -40.99 5.30
CA GLY A 682 -0.86 -39.66 5.48
C GLY A 682 -2.02 -39.63 6.50
N ILE A 683 -2.45 -38.43 6.88
CA ILE A 683 -3.45 -38.21 7.97
C ILE A 683 -4.79 -38.88 7.68
N TYR A 684 -5.19 -38.98 6.41
CA TYR A 684 -6.41 -39.66 5.95
C TYR A 684 -6.13 -40.94 5.17
N GLY A 685 -4.97 -41.55 5.40
CA GLY A 685 -4.46 -42.71 4.67
C GLY A 685 -5.43 -43.91 4.67
N LYS A 686 -5.43 -44.64 3.55
CA LYS A 686 -6.27 -45.81 3.30
C LYS A 686 -5.46 -46.90 2.60
N THR A 687 -5.69 -48.16 2.94
CA THR A 687 -5.24 -49.28 2.09
C THR A 687 -6.00 -49.28 0.77
N ALA A 688 -5.49 -50.00 -0.25
CA ALA A 688 -6.16 -50.09 -1.55
C ALA A 688 -7.61 -50.62 -1.43
N LEU A 689 -7.86 -51.56 -0.51
CA LEU A 689 -9.20 -52.11 -0.26
C LEU A 689 -10.14 -51.10 0.43
N GLN A 690 -9.63 -50.34 1.39
CA GLN A 690 -10.40 -49.27 2.05
C GLN A 690 -10.79 -48.18 1.03
N ALA A 691 -9.87 -47.77 0.16
CA ALA A 691 -10.10 -46.80 -0.92
C ALA A 691 -11.10 -47.32 -1.98
N ALA A 692 -10.95 -48.58 -2.43
CA ALA A 692 -11.91 -49.21 -3.33
C ALA A 692 -13.32 -49.29 -2.74
N THR A 693 -13.44 -49.54 -1.44
CA THR A 693 -14.74 -49.62 -0.75
C THR A 693 -15.44 -48.26 -0.71
N GLU A 694 -14.70 -47.17 -0.52
CA GLU A 694 -15.22 -45.79 -0.62
C GLU A 694 -15.69 -45.44 -2.04
N SER A 695 -14.99 -45.92 -3.08
CA SER A 695 -15.41 -45.78 -4.49
C SER A 695 -16.73 -46.49 -4.82
N ARG A 696 -17.14 -47.43 -3.95
CA ARG A 696 -18.33 -48.30 -4.04
C ARG A 696 -18.32 -49.33 -5.17
N ASP A 697 -17.22 -49.49 -5.91
CA ASP A 697 -17.10 -50.51 -6.95
C ASP A 697 -16.91 -51.91 -6.35
N TYR A 698 -18.01 -52.67 -6.35
CA TYR A 698 -18.08 -54.08 -5.93
C TYR A 698 -17.10 -54.99 -6.67
N ASN A 699 -16.87 -54.75 -7.97
CA ASN A 699 -15.96 -55.59 -8.76
C ASN A 699 -14.51 -55.30 -8.41
N LEU A 700 -14.15 -54.02 -8.20
CA LEU A 700 -12.82 -53.63 -7.75
C LEU A 700 -12.51 -54.13 -6.33
N VAL A 701 -13.46 -53.98 -5.39
CA VAL A 701 -13.34 -54.55 -4.03
C VAL A 701 -13.07 -56.06 -4.11
N LYS A 702 -13.83 -56.79 -4.94
CA LYS A 702 -13.58 -58.22 -5.14
C LYS A 702 -12.21 -58.51 -5.77
N ILE A 703 -11.80 -57.78 -6.82
CA ILE A 703 -10.49 -57.96 -7.48
C ILE A 703 -9.34 -57.79 -6.48
N LEU A 704 -9.44 -56.85 -5.54
CA LEU A 704 -8.41 -56.64 -4.53
C LEU A 704 -8.39 -57.76 -3.47
N ILE A 705 -9.56 -58.22 -3.00
CA ILE A 705 -9.65 -59.36 -2.06
C ILE A 705 -9.11 -60.64 -2.72
N ASP A 706 -9.55 -60.95 -3.95
CA ASP A 706 -9.10 -62.11 -4.73
C ASP A 706 -7.59 -62.03 -5.06
N ALA A 707 -6.99 -60.84 -5.04
CA ALA A 707 -5.55 -60.60 -5.20
C ALA A 707 -4.75 -60.58 -3.87
N GLY A 708 -5.40 -60.80 -2.72
CA GLY A 708 -4.75 -60.92 -1.41
C GLY A 708 -4.76 -59.67 -0.53
N ALA A 709 -5.69 -58.73 -0.74
CA ALA A 709 -5.86 -57.58 0.14
C ALA A 709 -6.45 -57.98 1.51
N ASP A 710 -5.90 -57.46 2.60
CA ASP A 710 -6.40 -57.73 3.96
C ASP A 710 -7.74 -57.01 4.22
N VAL A 711 -8.79 -57.83 4.41
CA VAL A 711 -10.17 -57.43 4.70
C VAL A 711 -10.29 -56.71 6.06
N ASN A 712 -9.43 -57.05 7.02
CA ASN A 712 -9.43 -56.51 8.38
C ASN A 712 -8.31 -55.47 8.63
N ALA A 713 -7.66 -54.99 7.57
CA ALA A 713 -6.59 -54.00 7.65
C ALA A 713 -7.00 -52.78 8.51
N GLN A 714 -6.12 -52.40 9.44
CA GLN A 714 -6.41 -51.41 10.48
C GLN A 714 -6.75 -50.02 9.90
N ALA A 715 -7.63 -49.31 10.61
CA ALA A 715 -7.99 -47.94 10.32
C ALA A 715 -6.88 -46.95 10.74
N GLY A 716 -6.62 -45.93 9.91
CA GLY A 716 -5.72 -44.81 10.26
C GLY A 716 -6.16 -44.01 11.51
N PRO A 717 -5.25 -43.32 12.22
CA PRO A 717 -5.48 -42.87 13.60
C PRO A 717 -6.48 -41.71 13.80
N ASP A 718 -6.63 -40.78 12.84
CA ASP A 718 -7.74 -39.80 12.82
C ASP A 718 -8.76 -40.18 11.74
N ARG A 719 -10.02 -40.37 12.16
CA ARG A 719 -11.18 -40.61 11.27
C ARG A 719 -11.12 -41.80 10.30
N GLY A 720 -10.06 -42.61 10.36
CA GLY A 720 -9.91 -43.83 9.56
C GLY A 720 -11.07 -44.82 9.74
N ARG A 721 -11.18 -45.76 8.80
CA ARG A 721 -12.19 -46.84 8.83
C ARG A 721 -11.60 -48.12 8.24
N THR A 722 -11.97 -49.26 8.79
CA THR A 722 -11.85 -50.55 8.09
C THR A 722 -12.76 -50.56 6.86
N ALA A 723 -12.53 -51.50 5.93
CA ALA A 723 -13.38 -51.63 4.74
C ALA A 723 -14.88 -51.78 5.14
N LEU A 724 -15.18 -52.61 6.14
CA LEU A 724 -16.56 -52.79 6.62
C LEU A 724 -17.14 -51.52 7.25
N GLN A 725 -16.37 -50.80 8.06
CA GLN A 725 -16.79 -49.52 8.64
C GLN A 725 -17.12 -48.47 7.56
N GLU A 726 -16.41 -48.46 6.42
CA GLU A 726 -16.73 -47.59 5.27
C GLU A 726 -17.94 -48.09 4.45
N ALA A 727 -18.08 -49.39 4.21
CA ALA A 727 -19.27 -49.97 3.56
C ALA A 727 -20.55 -49.64 4.35
N VAL A 728 -20.48 -49.65 5.70
CA VAL A 728 -21.55 -49.23 6.59
C VAL A 728 -21.76 -47.71 6.57
N PHE A 729 -20.67 -46.91 6.60
CA PHE A 729 -20.75 -45.44 6.56
C PHE A 729 -21.42 -44.93 5.27
N SER A 730 -21.06 -45.53 4.14
CA SER A 730 -21.59 -45.23 2.80
C SER A 730 -22.99 -45.79 2.54
N GLY A 731 -23.47 -46.70 3.40
CA GLY A 731 -24.80 -47.31 3.36
C GLY A 731 -24.95 -48.47 2.37
N ASN A 732 -23.85 -49.04 1.86
CA ASN A 732 -23.89 -50.04 0.79
C ASN A 732 -24.05 -51.46 1.36
N ILE A 733 -25.30 -51.88 1.60
CA ILE A 733 -25.69 -53.21 2.08
C ILE A 733 -24.99 -54.34 1.31
N LYS A 734 -24.83 -54.22 -0.02
CA LYS A 734 -24.18 -55.26 -0.85
C LYS A 734 -22.68 -55.40 -0.57
N LEU A 735 -21.99 -54.31 -0.20
CA LEU A 735 -20.59 -54.37 0.22
C LEU A 735 -20.45 -54.84 1.67
N VAL A 736 -21.42 -54.51 2.54
CA VAL A 736 -21.46 -55.00 3.92
C VAL A 736 -21.60 -56.53 3.95
N GLU A 737 -22.58 -57.08 3.23
CA GLU A 737 -22.76 -58.54 3.10
C GLU A 737 -21.55 -59.21 2.42
N LEU A 738 -20.93 -58.58 1.41
CA LEU A 738 -19.71 -59.09 0.76
C LEU A 738 -18.55 -59.20 1.76
N LEU A 739 -18.25 -58.11 2.49
CA LEU A 739 -17.10 -58.03 3.39
C LEU A 739 -17.29 -58.95 4.60
N ILE A 740 -18.50 -59.04 5.16
CA ILE A 740 -18.84 -60.03 6.19
C ILE A 740 -18.67 -61.46 5.65
N GLY A 741 -19.08 -61.72 4.40
CA GLY A 741 -18.87 -63.01 3.73
C GLY A 741 -17.41 -63.40 3.51
N TYR A 742 -16.50 -62.42 3.40
CA TYR A 742 -15.04 -62.62 3.39
C TYR A 742 -14.37 -62.48 4.78
N GLY A 743 -15.15 -62.45 5.87
CA GLY A 743 -14.62 -62.50 7.25
C GLY A 743 -14.24 -61.15 7.88
N ALA A 744 -14.87 -60.05 7.45
CA ALA A 744 -14.67 -58.74 8.10
C ALA A 744 -15.27 -58.69 9.51
N ASP A 745 -14.52 -58.17 10.48
CA ASP A 745 -14.97 -58.02 11.87
C ASP A 745 -15.99 -56.86 12.03
N VAL A 746 -17.22 -57.25 12.38
CA VAL A 746 -18.36 -56.36 12.67
C VAL A 746 -18.11 -55.47 13.89
N ASN A 747 -17.28 -55.91 14.83
CA ASN A 747 -16.95 -55.22 16.08
C ASN A 747 -15.58 -54.52 16.07
N ALA A 748 -14.90 -54.47 14.91
CA ALA A 748 -13.58 -53.87 14.76
C ALA A 748 -13.48 -52.48 15.40
N GLU A 749 -12.38 -52.23 16.12
CA GLU A 749 -12.21 -51.04 16.94
C GLU A 749 -12.26 -49.73 16.12
N PRO A 750 -12.78 -48.64 16.70
CA PRO A 750 -12.77 -47.33 16.07
C PRO A 750 -11.41 -46.64 16.21
N SER A 751 -10.99 -45.86 15.20
CA SER A 751 -9.83 -44.97 15.30
C SER A 751 -9.89 -44.08 16.55
N PRO A 752 -8.79 -43.90 17.32
CA PRO A 752 -8.78 -43.20 18.60
C PRO A 752 -9.34 -41.76 18.56
N VAL A 753 -9.15 -41.06 17.44
CA VAL A 753 -9.71 -39.74 17.19
C VAL A 753 -10.88 -39.86 16.20
N LYS A 754 -12.09 -39.57 16.70
CA LYS A 754 -13.35 -39.46 15.94
C LYS A 754 -13.76 -40.72 15.13
N GLY A 755 -13.15 -41.87 15.38
CA GLY A 755 -13.54 -43.15 14.78
C GLY A 755 -14.94 -43.59 15.21
N GLN A 756 -15.48 -44.59 14.50
CA GLN A 756 -16.79 -45.19 14.79
C GLN A 756 -16.77 -46.70 14.52
N THR A 757 -17.35 -47.50 15.41
CA THR A 757 -17.70 -48.88 15.06
C THR A 757 -18.81 -48.90 14.02
N CYS A 758 -19.01 -50.04 13.34
CA CYS A 758 -20.07 -50.23 12.36
C CYS A 758 -21.45 -49.77 12.89
N LEU A 759 -21.83 -50.18 14.10
CA LEU A 759 -23.13 -49.81 14.67
C LEU A 759 -23.22 -48.32 15.01
N GLN A 760 -22.13 -47.70 15.49
CA GLN A 760 -22.07 -46.25 15.72
C GLN A 760 -22.17 -45.45 14.41
N ALA A 761 -21.63 -45.98 13.30
CA ALA A 761 -21.75 -45.39 11.97
C ALA A 761 -23.19 -45.52 11.43
N ALA A 762 -23.82 -46.69 11.55
CA ALA A 762 -25.21 -46.93 11.14
C ALA A 762 -26.23 -46.08 11.95
N ALA A 763 -26.00 -45.94 13.25
CA ALA A 763 -26.80 -45.06 14.11
C ALA A 763 -26.68 -43.57 13.72
N ARG A 764 -25.48 -43.11 13.34
CA ARG A 764 -25.26 -41.74 12.83
C ARG A 764 -25.92 -41.49 11.48
N THR A 765 -25.91 -42.46 10.55
CA THR A 765 -26.63 -42.31 9.27
C THR A 765 -28.13 -42.36 9.47
N GLY A 766 -28.60 -43.22 10.39
CA GLY A 766 -30.01 -43.44 10.74
C GLY A 766 -30.64 -44.65 10.03
N SER A 767 -29.85 -45.51 9.39
CA SER A 767 -30.37 -46.68 8.68
C SER A 767 -30.78 -47.80 9.64
N CYS A 768 -32.08 -47.95 9.85
CA CYS A 768 -32.65 -48.96 10.74
C CYS A 768 -32.43 -50.39 10.21
N GLU A 769 -32.43 -50.58 8.89
CA GLU A 769 -32.09 -51.84 8.24
C GLU A 769 -30.63 -52.22 8.49
N MET A 770 -29.69 -51.28 8.33
CA MET A 770 -28.27 -51.50 8.63
C MET A 770 -28.04 -51.80 10.11
N ILE A 771 -28.76 -51.13 11.02
CA ILE A 771 -28.74 -51.43 12.47
C ILE A 771 -29.21 -52.87 12.71
N GLN A 772 -30.30 -53.31 12.08
CA GLN A 772 -30.82 -54.68 12.23
C GLN A 772 -29.86 -55.75 11.67
N ILE A 773 -29.23 -55.50 10.51
CA ILE A 773 -28.22 -56.41 9.93
C ILE A 773 -27.00 -56.51 10.86
N LEU A 774 -26.45 -55.39 11.31
CA LEU A 774 -25.28 -55.40 12.19
C LEU A 774 -25.57 -56.07 13.54
N LEU A 775 -26.74 -55.85 14.14
CA LEU A 775 -27.15 -56.54 15.37
C LEU A 775 -27.35 -58.05 15.15
N LYS A 776 -27.95 -58.47 14.02
CA LYS A 776 -28.07 -59.88 13.61
C LYS A 776 -26.69 -60.55 13.46
N HIS A 777 -25.68 -59.80 13.00
CA HIS A 777 -24.29 -60.26 12.87
C HIS A 777 -23.43 -59.94 14.12
N GLY A 778 -24.05 -59.72 15.29
CA GLY A 778 -23.36 -59.68 16.58
C GLY A 778 -22.68 -58.35 16.95
N ALA A 779 -23.09 -57.23 16.35
CA ALA A 779 -22.56 -55.91 16.72
C ALA A 779 -22.91 -55.54 18.17
N ASN A 780 -21.91 -55.10 18.95
CA ASN A 780 -22.10 -54.69 20.33
C ASN A 780 -22.90 -53.37 20.43
N ILE A 781 -24.14 -53.46 20.90
CA ILE A 781 -25.07 -52.34 21.11
C ILE A 781 -24.50 -51.22 21.99
N ASN A 782 -23.69 -51.59 22.99
CA ASN A 782 -23.08 -50.67 23.96
C ASN A 782 -21.57 -50.54 23.77
N ALA A 783 -21.09 -50.70 22.52
CA ALA A 783 -19.68 -50.47 22.16
C ALA A 783 -19.22 -49.05 22.58
N PRO A 784 -18.07 -48.93 23.26
CA PRO A 784 -17.62 -47.66 23.81
C PRO A 784 -17.31 -46.62 22.74
N ALA A 785 -17.43 -45.35 23.11
CA ALA A 785 -17.02 -44.23 22.28
C ALA A 785 -15.49 -44.19 22.13
N ALA A 786 -14.99 -43.90 20.93
CA ALA A 786 -13.59 -43.54 20.71
C ALA A 786 -13.15 -42.39 21.65
N SER A 787 -11.88 -42.42 22.07
CA SER A 787 -11.33 -41.57 23.14
C SER A 787 -11.62 -40.07 22.96
N GLU A 788 -11.54 -39.57 21.73
CA GLU A 788 -11.78 -38.17 21.39
C GLU A 788 -12.88 -38.01 20.35
N GLY A 789 -13.93 -37.24 20.67
CA GLY A 789 -15.07 -36.98 19.78
C GLY A 789 -15.96 -38.18 19.44
N GLY A 790 -15.60 -39.40 19.86
CA GLY A 790 -16.38 -40.62 19.68
C GLY A 790 -17.73 -40.57 20.42
N ARG A 791 -18.70 -41.40 20.02
CA ARG A 791 -20.05 -41.44 20.60
C ARG A 791 -20.61 -42.85 20.54
N THR A 792 -21.38 -43.26 21.55
CA THR A 792 -22.15 -44.51 21.48
C THR A 792 -23.23 -44.43 20.40
N ALA A 793 -23.79 -45.57 19.99
CA ALA A 793 -24.82 -45.62 18.95
C ALA A 793 -26.00 -44.68 19.28
N LEU A 794 -26.52 -44.74 20.51
CA LEU A 794 -27.63 -43.89 20.97
C LEU A 794 -27.27 -42.39 20.96
N GLN A 795 -26.09 -42.02 21.47
CA GLN A 795 -25.57 -40.65 21.45
C GLN A 795 -25.40 -40.12 20.00
N ALA A 796 -24.99 -40.98 19.07
CA ALA A 796 -24.80 -40.65 17.66
C ALA A 796 -26.13 -40.45 16.91
N ALA A 797 -27.12 -41.32 17.16
CA ALA A 797 -28.47 -41.20 16.59
C ALA A 797 -29.19 -39.93 17.11
N LEU A 798 -29.08 -39.64 18.42
CA LEU A 798 -29.62 -38.42 19.03
C LEU A 798 -28.96 -37.15 18.46
N LYS A 799 -27.62 -37.09 18.36
CA LYS A 799 -26.88 -35.96 17.75
C LYS A 799 -27.24 -35.71 16.26
N LYS A 800 -27.90 -36.66 15.60
CA LYS A 800 -28.39 -36.55 14.21
C LYS A 800 -29.92 -36.56 14.08
N ASN A 801 -30.64 -36.44 15.20
CA ASN A 801 -32.10 -36.47 15.32
C ASN A 801 -32.76 -37.63 14.53
N ARG A 802 -32.15 -38.83 14.61
CA ARG A 802 -32.59 -40.02 13.87
C ARG A 802 -33.66 -40.79 14.66
N ILE A 803 -34.86 -40.23 14.77
CA ILE A 803 -35.93 -40.73 15.66
C ILE A 803 -36.13 -42.26 15.59
N PRO A 804 -36.36 -42.89 14.41
CA PRO A 804 -36.57 -44.35 14.35
C PRO A 804 -35.33 -45.18 14.72
N ALA A 805 -34.14 -44.64 14.52
CA ALA A 805 -32.89 -45.28 14.95
C ALA A 805 -32.68 -45.16 16.46
N VAL A 806 -33.05 -44.02 17.07
CA VAL A 806 -33.07 -43.86 18.54
C VAL A 806 -34.02 -44.89 19.16
N GLU A 807 -35.23 -45.03 18.60
CA GLU A 807 -36.22 -46.01 19.07
C GLU A 807 -35.71 -47.44 18.92
N ARG A 808 -35.21 -47.83 17.73
CA ARG A 808 -34.58 -49.15 17.49
C ARG A 808 -33.41 -49.47 18.42
N LEU A 809 -32.59 -48.49 18.78
CA LEU A 809 -31.46 -48.69 19.69
C LEU A 809 -31.92 -48.85 21.14
N LEU A 810 -32.98 -48.14 21.56
CA LEU A 810 -33.60 -48.32 22.87
C LEU A 810 -34.34 -49.67 22.97
N GLU A 811 -35.05 -50.09 21.92
CA GLU A 811 -35.63 -51.44 21.79
C GLU A 811 -34.55 -52.53 21.91
N ALA A 812 -33.35 -52.29 21.37
CA ALA A 812 -32.21 -53.20 21.43
C ALA A 812 -31.37 -53.11 22.73
N GLY A 813 -31.78 -52.31 23.72
CA GLY A 813 -31.10 -52.23 25.02
C GLY A 813 -29.86 -51.32 25.07
N ALA A 814 -29.81 -50.25 24.26
CA ALA A 814 -28.76 -49.24 24.36
C ALA A 814 -28.83 -48.45 25.67
N ASP A 815 -27.69 -48.29 26.34
CA ASP A 815 -27.58 -47.59 27.62
C ASP A 815 -27.81 -46.07 27.47
N ILE A 816 -28.91 -45.60 28.06
CA ILE A 816 -29.32 -44.19 28.15
C ILE A 816 -28.32 -43.35 28.94
N ASN A 817 -27.70 -43.95 29.95
CA ASN A 817 -26.76 -43.32 30.88
C ASN A 817 -25.28 -43.56 30.52
N ALA A 818 -25.01 -44.08 29.32
CA ALA A 818 -23.66 -44.32 28.82
C ALA A 818 -22.80 -43.06 28.90
N ALA A 819 -21.56 -43.23 29.38
CA ALA A 819 -20.64 -42.11 29.57
C ALA A 819 -20.32 -41.38 28.23
N PRO A 820 -20.14 -40.05 28.25
CA PRO A 820 -19.51 -39.33 27.15
C PRO A 820 -18.02 -39.74 27.03
N CYS A 821 -17.44 -39.60 25.84
CA CYS A 821 -15.98 -39.67 25.68
C CYS A 821 -15.28 -38.46 26.34
N LYS A 822 -13.95 -38.53 26.47
CA LYS A 822 -13.17 -37.59 27.30
C LYS A 822 -13.14 -36.16 26.75
N SER A 823 -13.33 -35.98 25.44
CA SER A 823 -13.36 -34.66 24.76
C SER A 823 -14.46 -34.60 23.68
N ASP A 824 -15.25 -33.52 23.64
CA ASP A 824 -16.48 -33.37 22.81
C ASP A 824 -17.58 -34.44 23.07
N GLY A 825 -17.42 -35.32 24.06
CA GLY A 825 -18.45 -36.30 24.43
C GLY A 825 -19.73 -35.62 24.94
N LEU A 826 -20.90 -36.12 24.52
CA LEU A 826 -22.23 -35.60 24.92
C LEU A 826 -23.06 -36.73 25.53
N THR A 827 -23.80 -36.45 26.60
CA THR A 827 -24.84 -37.37 27.11
C THR A 827 -26.02 -37.40 26.15
N ALA A 828 -26.86 -38.44 26.26
CA ALA A 828 -28.12 -38.54 25.53
C ALA A 828 -29.00 -37.28 25.72
N LEU A 829 -29.12 -36.80 26.97
CA LEU A 829 -29.90 -35.62 27.32
C LEU A 829 -29.32 -34.32 26.72
N PHE A 830 -27.99 -34.14 26.78
CA PHE A 830 -27.37 -32.96 26.15
C PHE A 830 -27.55 -32.99 24.61
N ALA A 831 -27.50 -34.18 24.00
CA ALA A 831 -27.72 -34.34 22.57
C ALA A 831 -29.17 -34.02 22.15
N SER A 832 -30.19 -34.38 22.94
CA SER A 832 -31.59 -34.04 22.64
C SER A 832 -31.88 -32.54 22.79
N VAL A 833 -31.34 -31.88 23.84
CA VAL A 833 -31.40 -30.42 24.01
C VAL A 833 -30.73 -29.71 22.82
N LYS A 834 -29.55 -30.16 22.39
CA LYS A 834 -28.83 -29.58 21.23
C LYS A 834 -29.61 -29.71 19.91
N CYS A 835 -30.49 -30.70 19.80
CA CYS A 835 -31.38 -30.91 18.66
C CYS A 835 -32.78 -30.28 18.84
N ARG A 836 -33.03 -29.55 19.95
CA ARG A 836 -34.31 -28.92 20.31
C ARG A 836 -35.52 -29.88 20.36
N ASN A 837 -35.29 -31.17 20.60
CA ASN A 837 -36.36 -32.18 20.59
C ASN A 837 -36.95 -32.34 22.00
N LEU A 838 -38.03 -31.60 22.28
CA LEU A 838 -38.69 -31.56 23.59
C LEU A 838 -39.12 -32.95 24.09
N GLY A 839 -39.77 -33.75 23.25
CA GLY A 839 -40.24 -35.10 23.65
C GLY A 839 -39.10 -36.06 24.00
N PHE A 840 -37.93 -35.94 23.36
CA PHE A 840 -36.73 -36.67 23.81
C PHE A 840 -36.13 -36.09 25.09
N VAL A 841 -36.17 -34.77 25.32
CA VAL A 841 -35.76 -34.18 26.61
C VAL A 841 -36.65 -34.72 27.73
N GLU A 842 -37.97 -34.65 27.58
CA GLU A 842 -38.94 -35.14 28.58
C GLU A 842 -38.78 -36.63 28.86
N ARG A 843 -38.69 -37.48 27.82
CA ARG A 843 -38.51 -38.93 27.97
C ARG A 843 -37.17 -39.31 28.61
N LEU A 844 -36.11 -38.56 28.35
CA LEU A 844 -34.79 -38.80 28.95
C LEU A 844 -34.72 -38.32 30.41
N LEU A 845 -35.36 -37.20 30.75
CA LEU A 845 -35.43 -36.67 32.12
C LEU A 845 -36.13 -37.61 33.12
N LEU A 846 -36.86 -38.63 32.65
CA LEU A 846 -37.38 -39.71 33.50
C LEU A 846 -36.27 -40.57 34.16
N THR A 847 -35.06 -40.59 33.60
CA THR A 847 -33.95 -41.48 34.03
C THR A 847 -32.54 -40.88 33.95
N ALA A 848 -32.39 -39.69 33.33
CA ALA A 848 -31.12 -39.00 33.16
C ALA A 848 -31.04 -37.76 34.06
N ASN A 849 -29.96 -37.64 34.84
CA ASN A 849 -29.69 -36.48 35.69
C ASN A 849 -29.50 -35.19 34.84
N PRO A 850 -30.32 -34.14 35.00
CA PRO A 850 -30.21 -32.89 34.24
C PRO A 850 -28.94 -32.09 34.52
N ASN A 851 -28.32 -32.32 35.68
CA ASN A 851 -27.06 -31.70 36.10
C ASN A 851 -25.82 -32.55 35.75
N ARG A 852 -25.96 -33.63 34.95
CA ARG A 852 -24.83 -34.46 34.52
C ARG A 852 -24.03 -33.76 33.42
N GLU A 853 -23.06 -32.96 33.84
CA GLU A 853 -22.17 -32.15 33.00
C GLU A 853 -21.45 -32.96 31.91
N THR A 854 -21.25 -32.32 30.75
CA THR A 854 -20.37 -32.84 29.70
C THR A 854 -19.41 -31.78 29.20
N SER A 855 -18.09 -32.00 29.38
CA SER A 855 -17.04 -31.06 28.94
C SER A 855 -17.25 -29.61 29.41
N ARG A 856 -17.77 -29.43 30.65
CA ARG A 856 -18.23 -28.15 31.23
C ARG A 856 -19.45 -27.48 30.58
N GLU A 857 -20.17 -28.12 29.65
CA GLU A 857 -21.46 -27.59 29.16
C GLU A 857 -22.64 -28.17 29.96
N SER A 858 -23.50 -27.28 30.49
CA SER A 858 -24.78 -27.63 31.14
C SER A 858 -25.95 -27.64 30.13
N PRO A 859 -26.88 -28.62 30.20
CA PRO A 859 -28.07 -28.64 29.36
C PRO A 859 -28.91 -27.37 29.46
N LEU A 860 -29.04 -26.77 30.65
CA LEU A 860 -29.86 -25.57 30.87
C LEU A 860 -29.22 -24.33 30.22
N VAL A 861 -27.91 -24.14 30.37
CA VAL A 861 -27.17 -23.07 29.67
C VAL A 861 -27.30 -23.26 28.15
N LYS A 862 -27.28 -24.51 27.66
CA LYS A 862 -27.43 -24.77 26.23
C LYS A 862 -28.84 -24.52 25.70
N ALA A 863 -29.87 -24.82 26.48
CA ALA A 863 -31.25 -24.49 26.13
C ALA A 863 -31.47 -22.96 26.05
N ALA A 864 -30.86 -22.19 26.97
CA ALA A 864 -30.87 -20.74 26.96
C ALA A 864 -30.06 -20.14 25.78
N GLU A 865 -28.87 -20.67 25.47
CA GLU A 865 -28.10 -20.31 24.27
C GLU A 865 -28.87 -20.56 22.96
N LEU A 866 -29.74 -21.56 22.94
CA LEU A 866 -30.61 -21.85 21.79
C LEU A 866 -31.87 -20.98 21.77
N GLY A 867 -32.23 -20.32 22.88
CA GLY A 867 -33.46 -19.55 23.03
C GLY A 867 -34.73 -20.41 23.15
N SER A 868 -34.59 -21.69 23.52
CA SER A 868 -35.71 -22.64 23.63
C SER A 868 -36.38 -22.55 25.01
N THR A 869 -37.34 -21.64 25.16
CA THR A 869 -38.14 -21.40 26.37
C THR A 869 -38.67 -22.67 27.02
N ASP A 870 -39.30 -23.54 26.22
CA ASP A 870 -40.04 -24.69 26.72
C ASP A 870 -39.07 -25.74 27.30
N ILE A 871 -37.90 -25.90 26.67
CA ILE A 871 -36.82 -26.76 27.14
C ILE A 871 -36.15 -26.16 28.40
N VAL A 872 -35.98 -24.84 28.47
CA VAL A 872 -35.51 -24.15 29.69
C VAL A 872 -36.48 -24.41 30.85
N GLN A 873 -37.79 -24.23 30.63
CA GLN A 873 -38.82 -24.47 31.65
C GLN A 873 -38.88 -25.96 32.07
N ARG A 874 -38.82 -26.91 31.12
CA ARG A 874 -38.78 -28.36 31.46
C ARG A 874 -37.52 -28.76 32.23
N LEU A 875 -36.37 -28.11 31.98
CA LEU A 875 -35.14 -28.36 32.72
C LEU A 875 -35.19 -27.75 34.13
N ILE A 876 -35.72 -26.53 34.29
CA ILE A 876 -35.95 -25.92 35.62
C ILE A 876 -36.91 -26.79 36.45
N GLN A 877 -38.00 -27.29 35.83
CA GLN A 877 -38.94 -28.23 36.47
C GLN A 877 -38.31 -29.59 36.85
N ALA A 878 -37.13 -29.91 36.32
CA ALA A 878 -36.36 -31.11 36.65
C ALA A 878 -35.19 -30.83 37.62
N ASP A 879 -35.18 -29.68 38.29
CA ASP A 879 -34.12 -29.25 39.23
C ASP A 879 -32.74 -29.05 38.56
N ALA A 880 -32.73 -28.51 37.35
CA ALA A 880 -31.49 -28.11 36.68
C ALA A 880 -30.89 -26.83 37.32
N ASN A 881 -29.59 -26.84 37.60
CA ASN A 881 -28.86 -25.76 38.26
C ASN A 881 -28.85 -24.47 37.43
N VAL A 882 -29.70 -23.52 37.83
CA VAL A 882 -29.87 -22.18 37.22
C VAL A 882 -28.58 -21.34 37.28
N ASN A 883 -27.78 -21.52 38.34
CA ASN A 883 -26.57 -20.75 38.63
C ASN A 883 -25.27 -21.48 38.24
N TYR A 884 -25.34 -22.41 37.29
CA TYR A 884 -24.15 -23.08 36.75
C TYR A 884 -23.25 -22.09 35.99
N ASP A 885 -21.98 -21.99 36.40
CA ASP A 885 -20.91 -21.22 35.76
C ASP A 885 -19.96 -22.16 35.00
N ARG A 886 -20.00 -22.13 33.67
CA ARG A 886 -19.17 -23.02 32.84
C ARG A 886 -17.69 -22.61 32.69
N GLN A 887 -17.24 -21.52 33.34
CA GLN A 887 -15.84 -21.04 33.30
C GLN A 887 -15.24 -21.00 31.87
N ALA A 888 -15.88 -20.32 30.93
CA ALA A 888 -15.44 -20.29 29.52
C ALA A 888 -15.77 -18.95 28.81
N GLU A 889 -14.84 -18.48 27.99
CA GLU A 889 -14.61 -17.05 27.68
C GLU A 889 -15.54 -16.38 26.63
N TYR A 890 -16.09 -17.08 25.62
CA TYR A 890 -16.51 -16.40 24.37
C TYR A 890 -18.01 -16.09 24.06
N TYR A 891 -19.10 -16.68 24.56
CA TYR A 891 -19.29 -17.78 25.49
C TYR A 891 -20.11 -17.34 26.73
N PRO A 892 -21.46 -17.36 26.83
CA PRO A 892 -22.13 -16.99 28.10
C PRO A 892 -21.78 -17.95 29.23
N ARG A 893 -21.47 -17.48 30.44
CA ARG A 893 -21.12 -18.39 31.56
C ARG A 893 -22.35 -19.06 32.18
N THR A 894 -23.46 -18.33 32.26
CA THR A 894 -24.72 -18.75 32.89
C THR A 894 -25.89 -18.79 31.90
N ALA A 895 -26.99 -19.41 32.30
CA ALA A 895 -28.23 -19.38 31.53
C ALA A 895 -28.80 -17.94 31.41
N LEU A 896 -28.64 -17.12 32.47
CA LEU A 896 -29.08 -15.72 32.49
C LEU A 896 -28.32 -14.88 31.45
N GLU A 897 -26.98 -14.98 31.40
CA GLU A 897 -26.18 -14.32 30.36
C GLU A 897 -26.62 -14.74 28.95
N ALA A 898 -26.91 -16.03 28.75
CA ALA A 898 -27.34 -16.55 27.45
C ALA A 898 -28.69 -15.95 27.04
N ALA A 899 -29.66 -15.85 27.95
CA ALA A 899 -30.95 -15.21 27.72
C ALA A 899 -30.82 -13.71 27.39
N ILE A 900 -29.94 -12.98 28.09
CA ILE A 900 -29.66 -11.56 27.84
C ILE A 900 -29.00 -11.35 26.48
N LYS A 901 -28.00 -12.16 26.11
CA LYS A 901 -27.35 -12.14 24.78
C LYS A 901 -28.30 -12.54 23.65
N LYS A 902 -29.44 -13.18 23.95
CA LYS A 902 -30.54 -13.45 23.01
C LYS A 902 -31.65 -12.41 22.99
N GLY A 903 -31.63 -11.42 23.90
CA GLY A 903 -32.71 -10.42 24.01
C GLY A 903 -34.05 -10.99 24.48
N ASN A 904 -34.11 -12.22 25.01
CA ASN A 904 -35.37 -12.87 25.37
C ASN A 904 -35.81 -12.45 26.78
N LEU A 905 -36.60 -11.38 26.85
CA LEU A 905 -37.11 -10.79 28.10
C LEU A 905 -37.87 -11.79 28.98
N GLN A 906 -38.68 -12.68 28.39
CA GLN A 906 -39.42 -13.71 29.14
C GLN A 906 -38.46 -14.74 29.75
N MET A 907 -37.46 -15.20 28.99
CA MET A 907 -36.47 -16.14 29.51
C MET A 907 -35.59 -15.52 30.61
N VAL A 908 -35.27 -14.22 30.51
CA VAL A 908 -34.60 -13.48 31.59
C VAL A 908 -35.50 -13.42 32.84
N HIS A 909 -36.80 -13.14 32.68
CA HIS A 909 -37.77 -13.13 33.76
C HIS A 909 -37.89 -14.51 34.44
N ASP A 910 -38.07 -15.58 33.66
CA ASP A 910 -38.24 -16.95 34.14
C ASP A 910 -37.00 -17.44 34.91
N LEU A 911 -35.79 -17.12 34.43
CA LEU A 911 -34.54 -17.47 35.11
C LEU A 911 -34.35 -16.69 36.42
N LEU A 912 -34.65 -15.39 36.45
CA LEU A 912 -34.63 -14.59 37.69
C LEU A 912 -35.69 -15.07 38.69
N ALA A 913 -36.87 -15.48 38.23
CA ALA A 913 -37.91 -16.08 39.07
C ALA A 913 -37.50 -17.45 39.62
N ALA A 914 -36.68 -18.21 38.88
CA ALA A 914 -36.05 -19.46 39.33
C ALA A 914 -34.76 -19.27 40.16
N GLY A 915 -34.46 -18.04 40.60
CA GLY A 915 -33.33 -17.75 41.49
C GLY A 915 -31.97 -17.58 40.82
N ALA A 916 -31.93 -17.16 39.55
CA ALA A 916 -30.69 -16.76 38.90
C ALA A 916 -30.03 -15.54 39.60
N ASP A 917 -28.72 -15.60 39.80
CA ASP A 917 -27.92 -14.50 40.34
C ASP A 917 -27.92 -13.30 39.37
N ILE A 918 -28.41 -12.15 39.86
CA ILE A 918 -28.64 -10.93 39.09
C ILE A 918 -27.37 -10.11 38.83
N ASP A 919 -26.35 -10.21 39.71
CA ASP A 919 -25.04 -9.57 39.52
C ASP A 919 -24.03 -10.55 38.89
N GLY A 920 -24.24 -11.86 39.11
CA GLY A 920 -23.55 -12.95 38.43
C GLY A 920 -22.30 -13.49 39.16
N PRO A 921 -21.80 -14.66 38.72
CA PRO A 921 -20.80 -15.42 39.47
C PRO A 921 -19.43 -14.72 39.57
N ILE A 922 -19.01 -14.53 40.82
CA ILE A 922 -17.83 -13.79 41.31
C ILE A 922 -16.58 -13.95 40.42
N PHE A 923 -15.89 -12.83 40.20
CA PHE A 923 -14.61 -12.70 39.50
C PHE A 923 -13.49 -13.51 40.19
N LYS A 924 -13.19 -14.72 39.70
CA LYS A 924 -12.10 -15.55 40.25
C LYS A 924 -10.75 -15.31 39.56
N ASP A 925 -10.73 -15.20 38.23
CA ASP A 925 -9.50 -15.44 37.45
C ASP A 925 -8.96 -14.22 36.67
N GLY A 926 -9.48 -13.01 36.92
CA GLY A 926 -8.97 -11.75 36.35
C GLY A 926 -9.20 -11.50 34.85
N ILE A 927 -9.65 -12.52 34.10
CA ILE A 927 -10.13 -12.41 32.70
C ILE A 927 -11.49 -11.67 32.68
N SER A 928 -11.81 -10.99 31.58
CA SER A 928 -12.98 -10.09 31.54
C SER A 928 -14.31 -10.84 31.60
N ASN A 929 -15.07 -10.58 32.67
CA ASN A 929 -16.33 -11.25 32.99
C ASN A 929 -17.35 -10.18 33.36
N LYS A 930 -18.15 -9.77 32.36
CA LYS A 930 -19.17 -8.71 32.51
C LYS A 930 -20.32 -9.15 33.41
N SER A 931 -20.89 -8.22 34.16
CA SER A 931 -22.15 -8.45 34.88
C SER A 931 -23.33 -8.63 33.91
N PRO A 932 -24.46 -9.25 34.32
CA PRO A 932 -25.67 -9.33 33.51
C PRO A 932 -26.15 -7.95 32.99
N LEU A 933 -26.00 -6.90 33.80
CA LEU A 933 -26.30 -5.51 33.39
C LEU A 933 -25.34 -5.00 32.32
N GLU A 934 -24.02 -5.21 32.48
CA GLU A 934 -23.02 -4.83 31.48
C GLU A 934 -23.21 -5.59 30.15
N VAL A 935 -23.61 -6.87 30.21
CA VAL A 935 -23.99 -7.64 29.01
C VAL A 935 -25.25 -7.06 28.35
N ALA A 936 -26.25 -6.64 29.11
CA ALA A 936 -27.45 -5.98 28.55
C ALA A 936 -27.11 -4.64 27.89
N VAL A 937 -26.23 -3.84 28.50
CA VAL A 937 -25.74 -2.57 27.93
C VAL A 937 -24.88 -2.80 26.69
N GLU A 938 -24.01 -3.82 26.70
CA GLU A 938 -23.22 -4.20 25.52
C GLU A 938 -24.10 -4.57 24.32
N HIS A 939 -25.29 -5.14 24.55
CA HIS A 939 -26.23 -5.48 23.49
C HIS A 939 -27.26 -4.36 23.23
N SER A 940 -27.11 -3.20 23.88
CA SER A 940 -28.02 -2.03 23.79
C SER A 940 -29.48 -2.34 24.14
N ASN A 941 -29.72 -3.38 24.94
CA ASN A 941 -31.05 -3.86 25.31
C ASN A 941 -31.62 -3.03 26.49
N THR A 942 -32.07 -1.80 26.23
CA THR A 942 -32.62 -0.87 27.23
C THR A 942 -33.72 -1.49 28.10
N GLY A 943 -34.64 -2.25 27.51
CA GLY A 943 -35.70 -2.95 28.25
C GLY A 943 -35.19 -4.02 29.22
N ILE A 944 -34.11 -4.73 28.89
CA ILE A 944 -33.48 -5.72 29.79
C ILE A 944 -32.65 -5.02 30.87
N ALA A 945 -31.92 -3.95 30.52
CA ALA A 945 -31.20 -3.14 31.51
C ALA A 945 -32.16 -2.52 32.54
N SER A 946 -33.32 -2.02 32.09
CA SER A 946 -34.40 -1.53 32.95
C SER A 946 -34.99 -2.64 33.84
N LEU A 947 -35.25 -3.83 33.29
CA LEU A 947 -35.69 -4.99 34.09
C LEU A 947 -34.66 -5.35 35.18
N LEU A 948 -33.37 -5.42 34.85
CA LEU A 948 -32.31 -5.75 35.80
C LEU A 948 -32.20 -4.71 36.92
N LEU A 949 -32.17 -3.41 36.58
CA LEU A 949 -32.13 -2.32 37.56
C LEU A 949 -33.38 -2.30 38.47
N SER A 950 -34.58 -2.48 37.90
CA SER A 950 -35.83 -2.57 38.68
C SER A 950 -35.92 -3.81 39.58
N LYS A 951 -35.11 -4.84 39.32
CA LYS A 951 -34.93 -6.03 40.16
C LYS A 951 -33.75 -5.93 41.13
N GLY A 952 -33.05 -4.79 41.17
CA GLY A 952 -31.99 -4.51 42.15
C GLY A 952 -30.55 -4.84 41.69
N ALA A 953 -30.32 -5.03 40.38
CA ALA A 953 -28.95 -5.16 39.85
C ALA A 953 -28.10 -3.93 40.19
N LYS A 954 -26.85 -4.13 40.60
CA LYS A 954 -25.97 -3.02 40.96
C LYS A 954 -25.52 -2.25 39.71
N VAL A 955 -25.84 -0.95 39.64
CA VAL A 955 -25.45 -0.07 38.51
C VAL A 955 -23.93 0.02 38.34
N ASP A 956 -23.23 0.05 39.47
CA ASP A 956 -21.78 0.16 39.60
C ASP A 956 -21.25 -1.04 40.40
N LEU A 957 -20.58 -1.98 39.73
CA LEU A 957 -19.96 -3.15 40.34
C LEU A 957 -18.44 -2.97 40.45
N TYR A 958 -17.97 -2.73 41.67
CA TYR A 958 -16.55 -2.54 42.00
C TYR A 958 -15.97 -3.75 42.76
N PRO A 959 -15.45 -4.79 42.08
CA PRO A 959 -14.77 -5.90 42.75
C PRO A 959 -13.43 -5.44 43.37
N GLU A 960 -13.24 -5.68 44.67
CA GLU A 960 -12.06 -5.21 45.43
C GLU A 960 -10.71 -5.79 44.96
N SER A 961 -10.73 -6.90 44.22
CA SER A 961 -9.54 -7.70 43.87
C SER A 961 -9.23 -7.82 42.38
N ALA A 962 -10.08 -7.27 41.50
CA ALA A 962 -9.88 -7.36 40.05
C ALA A 962 -9.34 -6.05 39.45
N ARG A 963 -8.65 -6.14 38.31
CA ARG A 963 -8.33 -4.96 37.49
C ARG A 963 -9.65 -4.25 37.13
N PRO A 964 -9.73 -2.90 37.21
CA PRO A 964 -10.97 -2.18 36.96
C PRO A 964 -11.43 -2.44 35.52
N GLN A 965 -12.53 -3.20 35.39
CA GLN A 965 -13.21 -3.41 34.11
C GLN A 965 -14.08 -2.18 33.82
N SER A 966 -14.56 -2.04 32.58
CA SER A 966 -15.40 -0.88 32.23
C SER A 966 -16.77 -1.04 32.89
N THR A 967 -17.24 -0.04 33.63
CA THR A 967 -18.60 -0.08 34.20
C THR A 967 -19.67 -0.10 33.10
N ALA A 968 -20.92 -0.36 33.48
CA ALA A 968 -22.08 -0.26 32.57
C ALA A 968 -22.10 1.07 31.78
N LEU A 969 -21.88 2.21 32.46
CA LEU A 969 -21.80 3.52 31.80
C LEU A 969 -20.62 3.61 30.82
N GLY A 970 -19.49 2.97 31.13
CA GLY A 970 -18.34 2.88 30.22
C GLY A 970 -18.63 2.11 28.92
N TYR A 971 -19.38 1.00 29.00
CA TYR A 971 -19.83 0.27 27.81
C TYR A 971 -20.85 1.07 26.99
N ALA A 972 -21.75 1.82 27.64
CA ALA A 972 -22.69 2.70 26.94
C ALA A 972 -21.97 3.81 26.18
N LEU A 973 -21.03 4.51 26.84
CA LEU A 973 -20.21 5.60 26.27
C LEU A 973 -19.24 5.12 25.17
N ALA A 974 -18.87 3.83 25.12
CA ALA A 974 -17.97 3.32 24.09
C ALA A 974 -18.61 3.18 22.69
N ARG A 975 -19.94 3.33 22.56
CA ARG A 975 -20.70 3.05 21.32
C ARG A 975 -21.55 4.23 20.86
N TRP A 976 -21.09 4.89 19.80
CA TRP A 976 -21.29 6.33 19.59
C TRP A 976 -22.51 6.79 18.79
N HIS A 977 -23.44 5.89 18.41
CA HIS A 977 -24.48 6.25 17.44
C HIS A 977 -25.94 5.96 17.83
N ARG A 978 -26.23 5.23 18.93
CA ARG A 978 -27.62 4.87 19.32
C ARG A 978 -27.91 4.79 20.84
N ASN A 979 -27.02 5.27 21.71
CA ASN A 979 -27.07 4.99 23.15
C ASN A 979 -27.47 6.17 24.06
N GLU A 980 -28.01 7.30 23.56
CA GLU A 980 -28.34 8.45 24.43
C GLU A 980 -29.33 8.09 25.55
N GLU A 981 -30.37 7.30 25.26
CA GLU A 981 -31.34 6.79 26.26
C GLU A 981 -30.66 5.91 27.32
N MET A 982 -29.72 5.05 26.91
CA MET A 982 -28.99 4.16 27.82
C MET A 982 -28.05 4.96 28.75
N ILE A 983 -27.40 6.01 28.24
CA ILE A 983 -26.56 6.91 29.03
C ILE A 983 -27.42 7.66 30.05
N GLN A 984 -28.58 8.19 29.64
CA GLN A 984 -29.52 8.86 30.55
C GLN A 984 -30.06 7.90 31.63
N LEU A 985 -30.44 6.68 31.25
CA LEU A 985 -30.93 5.64 32.17
C LEU A 985 -29.87 5.25 33.21
N LEU A 986 -28.61 5.10 32.83
CA LEU A 986 -27.52 4.75 33.75
C LEU A 986 -27.12 5.92 34.67
N VAL A 987 -27.12 7.15 34.16
CA VAL A 987 -26.89 8.35 34.98
C VAL A 987 -28.06 8.59 35.96
N ALA A 988 -29.31 8.38 35.54
CA ALA A 988 -30.48 8.45 36.41
C ALA A 988 -30.51 7.33 37.47
N ALA A 989 -29.92 6.17 37.17
CA ALA A 989 -29.69 5.09 38.12
C ALA A 989 -28.49 5.32 39.06
N GLY A 990 -27.74 6.42 38.90
CA GLY A 990 -26.69 6.86 39.84
C GLY A 990 -25.26 6.41 39.52
N ALA A 991 -24.94 6.03 38.28
CA ALA A 991 -23.57 5.60 37.88
C ALA A 991 -22.51 6.71 38.05
N ASP A 992 -21.32 6.39 38.58
CA ASP A 992 -20.22 7.35 38.73
C ASP A 992 -19.59 7.72 37.37
N VAL A 993 -19.97 8.90 36.86
CA VAL A 993 -19.46 9.46 35.59
C VAL A 993 -17.95 9.68 35.56
N ASN A 994 -17.28 9.79 36.70
CA ASN A 994 -15.82 9.95 36.80
C ASN A 994 -15.07 8.61 36.90
N ARG A 995 -15.77 7.50 37.21
CA ARG A 995 -15.25 6.11 37.17
C ARG A 995 -15.69 5.30 35.94
N ALA A 996 -16.46 5.90 35.03
CA ALA A 996 -16.98 5.26 33.81
C ALA A 996 -15.93 4.70 32.81
N SER A 997 -14.64 4.61 33.17
CA SER A 997 -13.62 3.96 32.35
C SER A 997 -12.52 3.35 33.21
N GLN A 998 -11.94 2.23 32.74
CA GLN A 998 -10.68 1.67 33.24
C GLN A 998 -9.55 2.73 33.27
N LEU A 999 -9.69 3.73 32.41
CA LEU A 999 -8.79 4.85 32.23
C LEU A 999 -9.21 6.00 33.18
N GLN A 1000 -8.85 5.90 34.46
CA GLN A 1000 -9.13 6.92 35.48
C GLN A 1000 -8.84 8.33 34.97
N GLY A 1001 -9.85 9.20 34.89
CA GLY A 1001 -9.67 10.63 34.57
C GLY A 1001 -10.55 11.20 33.47
N MET A 1002 -11.86 11.30 33.73
CA MET A 1002 -12.85 12.15 33.02
C MET A 1002 -13.30 11.66 31.62
N PRO A 1003 -14.59 11.84 31.24
CA PRO A 1003 -15.29 10.77 30.54
C PRO A 1003 -15.75 11.15 29.13
N LEU A 1004 -14.88 11.77 28.34
CA LEU A 1004 -15.09 11.93 26.89
C LEU A 1004 -14.22 10.91 26.10
N PRO A 1005 -14.66 9.64 25.97
CA PRO A 1005 -13.94 8.66 25.16
C PRO A 1005 -14.01 9.00 23.65
N ARG A 1006 -13.45 8.12 22.81
CA ARG A 1006 -12.97 8.40 21.44
C ARG A 1006 -13.94 9.02 20.42
N GLY A 1007 -15.25 9.10 20.68
CA GLY A 1007 -16.26 9.57 19.73
C GLY A 1007 -17.22 10.62 20.30
N ALA A 1008 -16.81 11.41 21.29
CA ALA A 1008 -17.61 12.50 21.87
C ALA A 1008 -17.86 13.63 20.85
N THR A 1009 -18.81 13.39 19.94
CA THR A 1009 -19.30 14.32 18.91
C THR A 1009 -20.68 14.88 19.26
N SER A 1010 -21.49 14.17 20.05
CA SER A 1010 -22.76 14.67 20.60
C SER A 1010 -22.48 15.72 21.69
N ILE A 1011 -22.72 16.99 21.36
CA ILE A 1011 -22.73 18.12 22.29
C ILE A 1011 -23.63 17.82 23.50
N ARG A 1012 -24.77 17.16 23.26
CA ARG A 1012 -25.73 16.79 24.31
C ARG A 1012 -25.14 15.81 25.32
N SER A 1013 -24.41 14.78 24.85
CA SER A 1013 -23.72 13.83 25.73
C SER A 1013 -22.63 14.50 26.57
N VAL A 1014 -21.88 15.44 25.98
CA VAL A 1014 -20.89 16.27 26.70
C VAL A 1014 -21.57 17.09 27.81
N GLN A 1015 -22.70 17.75 27.49
CA GLN A 1015 -23.48 18.53 28.45
C GLN A 1015 -24.05 17.67 29.59
N THR A 1016 -24.62 16.50 29.30
CA THR A 1016 -25.11 15.56 30.32
C THR A 1016 -23.99 15.16 31.29
N LEU A 1017 -22.82 14.78 30.79
CA LEU A 1017 -21.69 14.37 31.63
C LEU A 1017 -21.12 15.52 32.47
N LEU A 1018 -21.04 16.74 31.91
CA LEU A 1018 -20.65 17.94 32.67
C LEU A 1018 -21.68 18.27 33.77
N SER A 1019 -22.98 18.19 33.47
CA SER A 1019 -24.05 18.42 34.45
C SER A 1019 -24.06 17.38 35.59
N ALA A 1020 -23.56 16.17 35.33
CA ALA A 1020 -23.37 15.11 36.32
C ALA A 1020 -22.02 15.19 37.07
N GLY A 1021 -21.26 16.29 36.94
CA GLY A 1021 -20.05 16.54 37.74
C GLY A 1021 -18.75 15.96 37.17
N ALA A 1022 -18.60 15.86 35.85
CA ALA A 1022 -17.36 15.42 35.21
C ALA A 1022 -16.21 16.46 35.33
N LYS A 1023 -15.04 16.02 35.82
CA LYS A 1023 -13.88 16.88 36.21
C LYS A 1023 -13.04 17.45 35.05
N VAL A 1024 -13.55 18.42 34.27
CA VAL A 1024 -12.97 19.00 33.00
C VAL A 1024 -11.49 18.71 32.63
N ASN A 1025 -10.51 18.93 33.53
CA ASN A 1025 -9.07 18.72 33.31
C ASN A 1025 -8.55 17.30 33.62
N GLY A 1026 -9.42 16.30 33.75
CA GLY A 1026 -9.02 14.92 33.92
C GLY A 1026 -8.21 14.38 32.73
N THR A 1027 -7.25 13.51 33.03
CA THR A 1027 -6.37 12.89 32.05
C THR A 1027 -6.57 11.37 32.03
N THR A 1028 -6.69 10.79 30.85
CA THR A 1028 -6.54 9.32 30.70
C THR A 1028 -5.12 8.88 31.11
N PRO A 1029 -4.85 7.60 31.44
CA PRO A 1029 -3.52 7.11 31.84
C PRO A 1029 -2.35 7.34 30.88
N GLY A 1030 -2.60 7.76 29.63
CA GLY A 1030 -1.56 8.26 28.71
C GLY A 1030 -1.18 9.73 28.93
N GLY A 1031 -1.86 10.45 29.83
CA GLY A 1031 -1.77 11.90 30.03
C GLY A 1031 -2.71 12.73 29.15
N ILE A 1032 -3.54 12.11 28.29
CA ILE A 1032 -4.37 12.83 27.32
C ILE A 1032 -5.60 13.46 28.00
N THR A 1033 -5.80 14.77 27.86
CA THR A 1033 -7.00 15.51 28.30
C THR A 1033 -8.14 15.48 27.28
N ALA A 1034 -9.34 15.88 27.70
CA ALA A 1034 -10.49 16.08 26.82
C ALA A 1034 -10.20 17.12 25.69
N LEU A 1035 -9.56 18.24 26.03
CA LEU A 1035 -9.23 19.31 25.09
C LEU A 1035 -8.23 18.85 24.01
N GLN A 1036 -7.17 18.13 24.40
CA GLN A 1036 -6.21 17.57 23.46
C GLN A 1036 -6.87 16.58 22.46
N ARG A 1037 -7.99 15.95 22.84
CA ARG A 1037 -8.75 15.05 21.97
C ARG A 1037 -9.66 15.80 20.98
N SER A 1038 -10.41 16.82 21.42
CA SER A 1038 -11.36 17.55 20.55
C SER A 1038 -10.66 18.30 19.41
N VAL A 1039 -9.42 18.77 19.62
CA VAL A 1039 -8.56 19.33 18.56
C VAL A 1039 -8.41 18.38 17.35
N THR A 1040 -8.33 17.07 17.58
CA THR A 1040 -8.19 16.10 16.47
C THR A 1040 -9.46 15.96 15.63
N THR A 1041 -10.65 16.06 16.23
CA THR A 1041 -11.93 15.82 15.52
C THR A 1041 -12.48 17.04 14.79
N ASN A 1042 -11.82 18.21 14.90
CA ASN A 1042 -12.22 19.48 14.28
C ASN A 1042 -13.54 20.10 14.80
N ASN A 1043 -14.08 19.59 15.92
CA ASN A 1043 -15.33 20.09 16.51
C ASN A 1043 -15.06 21.37 17.31
N ILE A 1044 -15.06 22.54 16.64
CA ILE A 1044 -14.76 23.84 17.25
C ILE A 1044 -15.66 24.11 18.46
N ASP A 1045 -16.95 23.80 18.38
CA ASP A 1045 -17.90 24.00 19.48
C ASP A 1045 -17.53 23.20 20.74
N ILE A 1046 -16.99 21.98 20.58
CA ILE A 1046 -16.58 21.14 21.70
C ILE A 1046 -15.24 21.64 22.29
N VAL A 1047 -14.34 22.19 21.46
CA VAL A 1047 -13.15 22.91 21.95
C VAL A 1047 -13.59 24.13 22.77
N GLN A 1048 -14.54 24.93 22.27
CA GLN A 1048 -15.06 26.12 22.97
C GLN A 1048 -15.79 25.76 24.27
N ILE A 1049 -16.67 24.76 24.27
CA ILE A 1049 -17.39 24.29 25.46
C ILE A 1049 -16.39 23.83 26.54
N LEU A 1050 -15.34 23.11 26.17
CA LEU A 1050 -14.33 22.66 27.12
C LEU A 1050 -13.49 23.83 27.67
N LEU A 1051 -13.05 24.77 26.83
CA LEU A 1051 -12.33 25.97 27.29
C LEU A 1051 -13.19 26.84 28.20
N ASN A 1052 -14.47 27.05 27.85
CA ASN A 1052 -15.44 27.78 28.67
C ASN A 1052 -15.74 27.07 30.01
N ALA A 1053 -15.65 25.73 30.04
CA ALA A 1053 -15.75 24.93 31.25
C ALA A 1053 -14.44 24.88 32.07
N GLY A 1054 -13.39 25.61 31.68
CA GLY A 1054 -12.13 25.71 32.41
C GLY A 1054 -11.05 24.71 32.00
N ALA A 1055 -11.05 24.21 30.75
CA ALA A 1055 -9.99 23.33 30.25
C ALA A 1055 -8.65 24.06 30.08
N ASP A 1056 -7.57 23.44 30.53
CA ASP A 1056 -6.20 23.97 30.43
C ASP A 1056 -5.63 23.84 29.01
N ALA A 1057 -5.39 24.99 28.37
CA ALA A 1057 -4.81 25.09 27.03
C ALA A 1057 -3.32 24.67 26.97
N ASN A 1058 -2.59 24.78 28.10
CA ASN A 1058 -1.19 24.42 28.25
C ASN A 1058 -0.98 23.01 28.84
N ALA A 1059 -2.06 22.21 28.95
CA ALA A 1059 -2.00 20.87 29.50
C ALA A 1059 -0.88 20.03 28.86
N PRO A 1060 0.00 19.40 29.66
CA PRO A 1060 1.27 18.85 29.19
C PRO A 1060 1.09 17.74 28.16
N ALA A 1061 2.08 17.60 27.28
CA ALA A 1061 2.07 16.58 26.23
C ALA A 1061 1.94 15.16 26.83
N PRO A 1062 1.07 14.29 26.25
CA PRO A 1062 0.90 12.90 26.67
C PRO A 1062 2.21 12.11 26.78
N ARG A 1063 2.32 11.24 27.79
CA ARG A 1063 3.52 10.43 28.05
C ARG A 1063 3.64 9.29 27.04
N GLY A 1064 4.34 9.54 25.94
CA GLY A 1064 4.64 8.54 24.92
C GLY A 1064 5.44 9.10 23.75
N LYS A 1065 5.78 8.23 22.78
CA LYS A 1065 6.32 8.66 21.48
C LYS A 1065 5.30 9.57 20.78
N PHE A 1066 5.77 10.66 20.17
CA PHE A 1066 4.93 11.63 19.44
C PHE A 1066 3.84 12.35 20.27
N GLY A 1067 3.96 12.42 21.60
CA GLY A 1067 3.09 13.25 22.43
C GLY A 1067 3.15 14.73 22.03
N LYS A 1068 1.99 15.39 21.97
CA LYS A 1068 1.81 16.80 21.58
C LYS A 1068 0.87 17.54 22.53
N THR A 1069 1.08 18.83 22.74
CA THR A 1069 0.06 19.73 23.32
C THR A 1069 -1.08 20.01 22.35
N ALA A 1070 -2.15 20.64 22.82
CA ALA A 1070 -3.26 21.09 21.97
C ALA A 1070 -2.79 21.99 20.82
N LEU A 1071 -1.88 22.95 21.09
CA LEU A 1071 -1.34 23.86 20.09
C LEU A 1071 -0.42 23.15 19.09
N GLN A 1072 0.50 22.29 19.55
CA GLN A 1072 1.35 21.47 18.67
C GLN A 1072 0.51 20.53 17.77
N ALA A 1073 -0.60 19.99 18.28
CA ALA A 1073 -1.53 19.17 17.51
C ALA A 1073 -2.29 19.97 16.45
N ALA A 1074 -2.85 21.13 16.81
CA ALA A 1074 -3.57 22.03 15.91
C ALA A 1074 -2.64 22.58 14.80
N ALA A 1075 -1.43 22.98 15.17
CA ALA A 1075 -0.43 23.49 14.23
C ALA A 1075 -0.01 22.44 13.19
N SER A 1076 0.19 21.19 13.60
CA SER A 1076 0.52 20.08 12.68
C SER A 1076 -0.57 19.72 11.68
N GLN A 1077 -1.79 20.22 11.89
CA GLN A 1077 -2.99 19.99 11.05
C GLN A 1077 -3.48 21.27 10.34
N GLY A 1078 -2.79 22.40 10.49
CA GLY A 1078 -3.14 23.65 9.80
C GLY A 1078 -4.43 24.32 10.29
N LYS A 1079 -4.95 23.92 11.46
CA LYS A 1079 -6.30 24.32 11.94
C LYS A 1079 -6.32 25.75 12.49
N VAL A 1080 -6.20 26.74 11.59
CA VAL A 1080 -6.11 28.19 11.90
C VAL A 1080 -7.15 28.67 12.94
N PRO A 1081 -8.45 28.32 12.89
CA PRO A 1081 -9.41 28.73 13.92
C PRO A 1081 -9.08 28.18 15.31
N ILE A 1082 -8.65 26.93 15.41
CA ILE A 1082 -8.29 26.29 16.68
C ILE A 1082 -6.94 26.82 17.20
N VAL A 1083 -5.96 27.06 16.31
CA VAL A 1083 -4.70 27.73 16.68
C VAL A 1083 -4.99 29.13 17.24
N ARG A 1084 -5.87 29.91 16.60
CA ARG A 1084 -6.30 31.24 17.09
C ARG A 1084 -6.94 31.14 18.46
N LEU A 1085 -7.91 30.23 18.65
CA LEU A 1085 -8.63 30.07 19.91
C LEU A 1085 -7.71 29.61 21.05
N LEU A 1086 -6.78 28.69 20.80
CA LEU A 1086 -5.81 28.24 21.81
C LEU A 1086 -4.85 29.36 22.21
N LEU A 1087 -4.36 30.16 21.26
CA LEU A 1087 -3.52 31.33 21.56
C LEU A 1087 -4.29 32.42 22.33
N GLN A 1088 -5.57 32.65 22.02
CA GLN A 1088 -6.45 33.55 22.77
C GLN A 1088 -6.69 33.09 24.21
N HIS A 1089 -6.75 31.77 24.44
CA HIS A 1089 -6.79 31.16 25.78
C HIS A 1089 -5.38 30.91 26.39
N GLY A 1090 -4.34 31.58 25.88
CA GLY A 1090 -3.01 31.64 26.51
C GLY A 1090 -2.08 30.46 26.27
N ALA A 1091 -2.25 29.70 25.18
CA ALA A 1091 -1.35 28.60 24.83
C ALA A 1091 0.07 29.08 24.44
N ASP A 1092 1.10 28.46 25.00
CA ASP A 1092 2.51 28.77 24.74
C ASP A 1092 3.02 28.16 23.40
N PRO A 1093 3.51 28.96 22.44
CA PRO A 1093 4.06 28.46 21.18
C PRO A 1093 5.42 27.77 21.31
N ASN A 1094 6.17 28.05 22.39
CA ASN A 1094 7.54 27.57 22.63
C ASN A 1094 7.61 26.28 23.47
N THR A 1095 6.47 25.66 23.80
CA THR A 1095 6.44 24.45 24.62
C THR A 1095 7.34 23.36 24.01
N PRO A 1096 8.27 22.78 24.79
CA PRO A 1096 9.35 21.96 24.24
C PRO A 1096 8.88 20.68 23.56
N ALA A 1097 9.73 20.20 22.65
CA ALA A 1097 9.56 18.92 21.96
C ALA A 1097 9.81 17.72 22.90
N SER A 1098 9.01 16.66 22.75
CA SER A 1098 9.29 15.34 23.34
C SER A 1098 10.61 14.76 22.81
N GLU A 1099 11.36 14.03 23.65
CA GLU A 1099 12.74 13.61 23.35
C GLU A 1099 12.91 12.73 22.10
N SER A 1100 11.86 12.00 21.70
CA SER A 1100 11.85 11.15 20.51
C SER A 1100 10.77 11.60 19.54
N HIS A 1101 11.21 12.09 18.38
CA HIS A 1101 10.39 12.65 17.29
C HIS A 1101 9.37 13.72 17.74
N GLY A 1102 9.64 14.42 18.85
CA GLY A 1102 8.87 15.59 19.24
C GLY A 1102 9.14 16.78 18.32
N VAL A 1103 8.20 17.71 18.31
CA VAL A 1103 8.25 18.96 17.53
C VAL A 1103 7.63 20.09 18.33
N THR A 1104 8.20 21.30 18.25
CA THR A 1104 7.52 22.53 18.66
C THR A 1104 6.35 22.85 17.72
N ALA A 1105 5.48 23.79 18.07
CA ALA A 1105 4.38 24.19 17.19
C ALA A 1105 4.90 24.73 15.83
N LEU A 1106 6.04 25.45 15.85
CA LEU A 1106 6.68 25.99 14.65
C LEU A 1106 7.29 24.90 13.77
N GLN A 1107 8.06 23.97 14.36
CA GLN A 1107 8.62 22.81 13.66
C GLN A 1107 7.50 21.95 13.04
N ALA A 1108 6.39 21.76 13.76
CA ALA A 1108 5.22 21.03 13.28
C ALA A 1108 4.54 21.69 12.06
N ALA A 1109 4.40 23.02 12.08
CA ALA A 1109 3.82 23.76 10.95
C ALA A 1109 4.77 23.79 9.73
N ALA A 1110 6.09 23.80 9.95
CA ALA A 1110 7.11 23.74 8.91
C ALA A 1110 7.10 22.41 8.13
N ILE A 1111 7.00 21.28 8.83
CA ILE A 1111 6.87 19.94 8.22
C ILE A 1111 5.64 19.88 7.30
N SER A 1112 4.48 20.25 7.84
CA SER A 1112 3.19 20.17 7.12
C SER A 1112 3.00 21.27 6.06
N GLY A 1113 3.85 22.31 6.03
CA GLY A 1113 3.78 23.39 5.05
C GLY A 1113 2.71 24.47 5.34
N HIS A 1114 2.25 24.60 6.58
CA HIS A 1114 1.16 25.52 6.95
C HIS A 1114 1.66 26.96 7.21
N LEU A 1115 1.93 27.70 6.13
CA LEU A 1115 2.53 29.04 6.20
C LEU A 1115 1.74 30.08 7.05
N PRO A 1116 0.40 30.16 7.00
CA PRO A 1116 -0.35 31.05 7.90
C PRO A 1116 -0.17 30.71 9.38
N VAL A 1117 -0.05 29.42 9.71
CA VAL A 1117 0.23 28.97 11.10
C VAL A 1117 1.66 29.31 11.51
N VAL A 1118 2.65 29.17 10.61
CA VAL A 1118 4.02 29.65 10.85
C VAL A 1118 4.02 31.15 11.18
N LEU A 1119 3.33 31.98 10.37
CA LEU A 1119 3.24 33.42 10.61
C LEU A 1119 2.52 33.76 11.92
N MET A 1120 1.43 33.06 12.27
CA MET A 1120 0.74 33.24 13.55
C MET A 1120 1.64 32.89 14.75
N LEU A 1121 2.42 31.81 14.67
CA LEU A 1121 3.32 31.37 15.73
C LEU A 1121 4.51 32.32 15.89
N LEU A 1122 5.10 32.80 14.79
CA LEU A 1122 6.17 33.82 14.84
C LEU A 1122 5.66 35.14 15.46
N ARG A 1123 4.44 35.59 15.09
CA ARG A 1123 3.78 36.74 15.74
C ARG A 1123 3.48 36.53 17.23
N ALA A 1124 3.31 35.27 17.66
CA ALA A 1124 3.17 34.88 19.07
C ALA A 1124 4.53 34.68 19.79
N GLY A 1125 5.66 34.94 19.14
CA GLY A 1125 7.00 34.83 19.74
C GLY A 1125 7.64 33.45 19.68
N ALA A 1126 7.28 32.60 18.69
CA ALA A 1126 7.90 31.30 18.51
C ALA A 1126 9.38 31.38 18.07
N ASP A 1127 10.26 30.64 18.75
CA ASP A 1127 11.69 30.56 18.45
C ASP A 1127 11.97 29.76 17.15
N VAL A 1128 12.58 30.44 16.17
CA VAL A 1128 13.02 29.88 14.88
C VAL A 1128 14.13 28.84 15.05
N ASN A 1129 15.02 29.06 16.02
CA ASN A 1129 16.20 28.24 16.28
C ASN A 1129 15.96 27.18 17.37
N ALA A 1130 14.70 26.98 17.77
CA ALA A 1130 14.32 26.02 18.79
C ALA A 1130 14.89 24.61 18.50
N PRO A 1131 15.51 23.95 19.49
CA PRO A 1131 16.27 22.73 19.27
C PRO A 1131 15.41 21.56 18.80
N ALA A 1132 16.02 20.69 18.01
CA ALA A 1132 15.44 19.43 17.57
C ALA A 1132 15.32 18.42 18.73
N ALA A 1133 14.32 17.55 18.69
CA ALA A 1133 14.23 16.39 19.59
C ALA A 1133 15.48 15.49 19.50
N LYS A 1134 15.98 15.05 20.66
CA LYS A 1134 17.22 14.26 20.83
C LYS A 1134 17.33 13.06 19.88
N ILE A 1135 16.21 12.35 19.68
CA ILE A 1135 16.13 11.17 18.81
C ILE A 1135 15.23 11.51 17.62
N GLY A 1136 15.82 11.61 16.42
CA GLY A 1136 15.09 11.71 15.16
C GLY A 1136 14.27 12.99 14.97
N GLY A 1137 14.60 14.08 15.68
CA GLY A 1137 14.01 15.41 15.46
C GLY A 1137 14.59 16.14 14.25
N ARG A 1138 14.06 17.36 14.02
CA ARG A 1138 14.52 18.36 13.05
C ARG A 1138 14.35 19.75 13.62
N THR A 1139 15.25 20.67 13.28
CA THR A 1139 14.99 22.12 13.37
C THR A 1139 13.97 22.56 12.31
N ALA A 1140 13.40 23.76 12.44
CA ALA A 1140 12.43 24.29 11.47
C ALA A 1140 13.04 24.39 10.04
N LEU A 1141 14.30 24.82 9.94
CA LEU A 1141 15.04 24.93 8.68
C LEU A 1141 15.35 23.55 8.05
N GLU A 1142 15.78 22.56 8.85
CA GLU A 1142 16.04 21.20 8.34
C GLU A 1142 14.75 20.53 7.85
N ALA A 1143 13.64 20.67 8.58
CA ALA A 1143 12.34 20.16 8.19
C ALA A 1143 11.83 20.80 6.89
N ALA A 1144 11.97 22.13 6.75
CA ALA A 1144 11.60 22.85 5.54
C ALA A 1144 12.42 22.37 4.33
N ALA A 1145 13.73 22.13 4.49
CA ALA A 1145 14.60 21.64 3.41
C ALA A 1145 14.34 20.17 3.02
N GLU A 1146 14.06 19.30 4.01
CA GLU A 1146 13.72 17.89 3.80
C GLU A 1146 12.40 17.71 3.05
N HIS A 1147 11.36 18.48 3.41
CA HIS A 1147 10.05 18.43 2.74
C HIS A 1147 9.92 19.35 1.52
N GLY A 1148 10.93 20.16 1.22
CA GLY A 1148 11.00 20.98 0.01
C GLY A 1148 10.23 22.30 0.05
N ARG A 1149 10.11 22.91 1.23
CA ARG A 1149 9.38 24.18 1.48
C ARG A 1149 10.26 25.40 1.20
N LEU A 1150 10.47 25.75 -0.07
CA LEU A 1150 11.34 26.84 -0.53
C LEU A 1150 11.13 28.16 0.23
N ASP A 1151 9.88 28.55 0.48
CA ASP A 1151 9.57 29.86 1.05
C ASP A 1151 9.72 29.87 2.57
N MET A 1152 9.50 28.72 3.22
CA MET A 1152 9.80 28.52 4.64
C MET A 1152 11.30 28.49 4.90
N VAL A 1153 12.09 27.84 4.03
CA VAL A 1153 13.57 27.93 4.08
C VAL A 1153 14.00 29.40 4.01
N SER A 1154 13.46 30.17 3.06
CA SER A 1154 13.77 31.59 2.89
C SER A 1154 13.33 32.45 4.09
N LEU A 1155 12.14 32.18 4.65
CA LEU A 1155 11.61 32.88 5.82
C LEU A 1155 12.43 32.60 7.08
N PHE A 1156 12.81 31.34 7.34
CA PHE A 1156 13.62 31.00 8.50
C PHE A 1156 15.04 31.57 8.39
N LEU A 1157 15.66 31.55 7.20
CA LEU A 1157 16.96 32.21 6.98
C LEU A 1157 16.90 33.73 7.23
N LYS A 1158 15.78 34.40 6.89
CA LYS A 1158 15.59 35.84 7.15
C LYS A 1158 15.35 36.18 8.62
N ASN A 1159 14.88 35.22 9.43
CA ASN A 1159 14.57 35.39 10.86
C ASN A 1159 15.53 34.58 11.76
N ASP A 1160 16.70 34.19 11.25
CA ASP A 1160 17.71 33.49 12.02
C ASP A 1160 18.61 34.51 12.76
N CYS A 1161 18.48 34.56 14.08
CA CYS A 1161 19.20 35.51 14.95
C CYS A 1161 20.62 35.05 15.38
N ASP A 1162 21.10 33.89 14.90
CA ASP A 1162 22.42 33.34 15.26
C ASP A 1162 23.30 33.15 14.01
N PRO A 1163 24.07 34.17 13.59
CA PRO A 1163 24.91 34.07 12.39
C PRO A 1163 26.09 33.09 12.55
N ASP A 1164 26.59 32.87 13.77
CA ASP A 1164 27.83 32.13 14.00
C ASP A 1164 27.68 30.62 13.76
N SER A 1165 26.50 30.04 14.01
CA SER A 1165 26.23 28.61 13.71
C SER A 1165 25.32 28.36 12.49
N LEU A 1166 24.87 29.43 11.82
CA LEU A 1166 24.07 29.40 10.59
C LEU A 1166 24.70 28.53 9.48
N GLU A 1167 26.02 28.62 9.26
CA GLU A 1167 26.70 27.84 8.21
C GLU A 1167 26.55 26.31 8.44
N LEU A 1168 26.59 25.88 9.70
CA LEU A 1168 26.42 24.47 10.08
C LEU A 1168 24.96 24.02 9.93
N ARG A 1169 23.98 24.87 10.30
CA ARG A 1169 22.54 24.60 10.04
C ARG A 1169 22.27 24.43 8.55
N ARG A 1170 22.76 25.34 7.70
CA ARG A 1170 22.58 25.28 6.24
C ARG A 1170 23.19 24.04 5.61
N LYS A 1171 24.43 23.65 5.96
CA LYS A 1171 25.09 22.45 5.43
C LYS A 1171 24.34 21.15 5.76
N LYS A 1172 23.71 21.05 6.95
CA LYS A 1172 22.85 19.90 7.32
C LYS A 1172 21.58 19.87 6.49
N ALA A 1173 20.85 20.99 6.43
CA ALA A 1173 19.62 21.13 5.65
C ALA A 1173 19.84 20.82 4.16
N ALA A 1174 20.95 21.30 3.57
CA ALA A 1174 21.31 21.05 2.17
C ALA A 1174 21.53 19.57 1.85
N LYS A 1175 22.09 18.79 2.80
CA LYS A 1175 22.26 17.33 2.66
C LYS A 1175 20.92 16.60 2.68
N LEU A 1176 20.03 16.95 3.61
CA LEU A 1176 18.67 16.38 3.68
C LEU A 1176 17.86 16.69 2.42
N ALA A 1177 18.01 17.90 1.86
CA ALA A 1177 17.40 18.28 0.60
C ALA A 1177 17.88 17.41 -0.57
N ILE A 1178 19.19 17.13 -0.71
CA ILE A 1178 19.71 16.22 -1.76
C ILE A 1178 19.14 14.81 -1.61
N MET A 1179 19.12 14.27 -0.38
CA MET A 1179 18.65 12.90 -0.12
C MET A 1179 17.18 12.69 -0.51
N ASN A 1180 16.36 13.74 -0.45
CA ASN A 1180 14.94 13.72 -0.84
C ASN A 1180 14.69 14.30 -2.26
N GLY A 1181 15.74 14.51 -3.06
CA GLY A 1181 15.64 15.01 -4.43
C GLY A 1181 15.14 16.46 -4.53
N ASN A 1182 15.36 17.29 -3.52
CA ASN A 1182 15.06 18.74 -3.51
C ASN A 1182 16.29 19.53 -3.95
N ILE A 1183 16.78 19.25 -5.16
CA ILE A 1183 18.09 19.71 -5.68
C ILE A 1183 18.24 21.24 -5.59
N ILE A 1184 17.22 21.98 -6.04
CA ILE A 1184 17.22 23.45 -6.10
C ILE A 1184 17.32 24.09 -4.71
N ILE A 1185 16.69 23.52 -3.69
CA ILE A 1185 16.81 24.02 -2.30
C ILE A 1185 18.20 23.74 -1.73
N SER A 1186 18.83 22.63 -2.11
CA SER A 1186 20.22 22.36 -1.72
C SER A 1186 21.20 23.36 -2.33
N MET A 1187 21.04 23.70 -3.62
CA MET A 1187 21.83 24.75 -4.28
C MET A 1187 21.69 26.08 -3.56
N LEU A 1188 20.45 26.54 -3.31
CA LEU A 1188 20.17 27.77 -2.56
C LEU A 1188 20.85 27.78 -1.18
N LEU A 1189 20.79 26.67 -0.43
CA LEU A 1189 21.42 26.57 0.89
C LEU A 1189 22.97 26.59 0.84
N TYR A 1190 23.58 26.13 -0.25
CA TYR A 1190 25.02 26.19 -0.51
C TYR A 1190 25.48 27.53 -1.12
N GLU A 1191 24.58 28.33 -1.70
CA GLU A 1191 24.87 29.63 -2.32
C GLU A 1191 24.62 30.80 -1.37
N HIS A 1192 23.66 30.66 -0.44
CA HIS A 1192 23.36 31.65 0.58
C HIS A 1192 24.62 32.07 1.37
N GLY A 1193 24.81 33.37 1.61
CA GLY A 1193 25.97 33.91 2.32
C GLY A 1193 27.30 33.83 1.56
N LYS A 1194 27.28 33.69 0.22
CA LYS A 1194 28.42 34.02 -0.65
C LYS A 1194 28.24 35.46 -1.18
N ALA A 1195 28.67 36.43 -0.39
CA ALA A 1195 28.76 37.85 -0.71
C ALA A 1195 29.95 38.44 0.06
#